data_AF-A0A7K0ZXW1-F1
#
_entry.id   AF-A0A7K0ZXW1-F1
#
_cell.length_a   1.000
_cell.length_b   1.000
_cell.length_c   1.000
_cell.angle_alpha   90.00
_cell.angle_beta   90.00
_cell.angle_gamma   90.00
#
_symmetry.space_group_name_H-M   'P 1'
#
loop_
_entity.id
_entity.type
_entity.pdbx_description
1 polymer ?
#
loop_
_entity_poly.entity_id
_entity_poly.type
_entity_poly.pdbx_seq_one_letter_code
_entity_poly.pdbx_strand_id
1 'polypeptide(L)'
;MRVLLLLPTAALMVATLPGVVDGPAPAAASPVLARVSPPDRARVAEPDDLALYRDPVSYRGRTKAPAVRALVGRTTDLSPTGENPDVYVDEAGTSHIVWNEPRGDQPDETIYCRLPRGASACSTTATLRFDKTYGAGDDPSFNTDYDGPKIVRIGDALLALSYRFPTIARGPDGRDGSVSVGWASYDGGTTWDAPVILGRRPLGELAVAGPSDDPVVVNVGTAPYCFDDERPGQMCVSAIRSGLFDGSSGSLSPRAGVDYSGTVVADGTSAVAAMTDAGINSASQSSIWLRRWSGVDPVSDPDNWDLSAPFPGDAPDLASGPRGVYLLANEWTSSGVPGDLQVRSVTHRGAGMAPELGPATRVAGDFANDGQVFEDPAGGLHIAYIESGAVHLRTTMPEDVPSPAAALLPAVTLSTRVGLSNSIALGATADGGGVMAHSDDDGVEVVGFGSTAPTGVPGLADLPGGGNLSCTTIGFGSFEVRALQGCFFRGTGANKRLVVTRGAISLNGLEIVPDAGSQLVLDPDLLRLDTIGTARVLARNDSAEIELFHGRIQRDLAGLRPGDRIFEFPRESFQAEVLGFPVASGLPVELTAGGDARGSRRAGGGIRIPFDVGLPAEFGGFTGAGVLRLEDGRGLVLDSLRIHVGPVGFGVLTFEATVDWVAGGTWTGDGTLQLPAGKIAAHVAFIEGDFDNASISYDPNPPVPIGQFVYLTQVRGGFKVRPETTFSAGVKIGAGLPVQGVQPVTADGEAMMIFPRSGPASFQLHGSVELLGIGLAQSTFRFDTDGYASYDGSTTLDLGAVSGSASFSGFIDATQGLFGAQLTAGGQACGSFSDANGQPEATQRCSKGGLQAAVSNVGFAACAGLETPVGPATIGIEQKWEDLEPLVLASPPLLTFALISAVAFPCDTGEFIIPPPRRLQGHGRVARAIAAGGTAYDLPAGLPTATVRLDGVGPGGAEVSVTAPDGTEVFGPDAAPGASTAVRVPG
;
A
#
# COMPACT_ATOMS: atom_id res chain seq x y z
N MET A 1 0.73 -66.74 -21.52
CA MET A 1 0.46 -66.31 -22.92
C MET A 1 1.04 -64.90 -23.04
N ARG A 2 2.08 -64.68 -23.88
CA ARG A 2 2.67 -63.34 -24.07
C ARG A 2 1.95 -62.66 -25.22
N VAL A 3 1.32 -61.51 -24.97
CA VAL A 3 0.83 -60.61 -26.03
C VAL A 3 1.62 -59.30 -25.93
N LEU A 4 2.04 -58.82 -27.10
CA LEU A 4 3.03 -57.77 -27.26
C LEU A 4 2.34 -56.40 -27.27
N LEU A 5 2.48 -55.62 -26.21
CA LEU A 5 2.05 -54.22 -26.18
C LEU A 5 3.19 -53.33 -26.70
N LEU A 6 3.09 -52.96 -27.98
CA LEU A 6 4.03 -52.03 -28.63
C LEU A 6 3.71 -50.60 -28.21
N LEU A 7 4.31 -50.17 -27.10
CA LEU A 7 4.49 -48.75 -26.78
C LEU A 7 5.54 -48.15 -27.73
N PRO A 8 5.23 -47.09 -28.51
CA PRO A 8 6.26 -46.26 -29.09
C PRO A 8 6.80 -45.32 -28.02
N THR A 9 8.05 -45.53 -27.61
CA THR A 9 8.81 -44.58 -26.81
C THR A 9 9.01 -43.26 -27.57
N ALA A 10 8.16 -42.26 -27.31
CA ALA A 10 8.45 -40.86 -27.60
C ALA A 10 9.27 -40.26 -26.44
N ALA A 11 10.54 -40.62 -26.39
CA ALA A 11 11.46 -40.07 -25.40
C ALA A 11 11.94 -38.67 -25.82
N LEU A 12 11.85 -37.73 -24.87
CA LEU A 12 12.88 -36.73 -24.59
C LEU A 12 13.44 -35.91 -25.78
N MET A 13 12.78 -34.79 -26.10
CA MET A 13 13.43 -33.61 -26.70
C MET A 13 13.12 -32.36 -25.88
N VAL A 14 13.65 -32.31 -24.66
CA VAL A 14 13.99 -31.02 -24.02
C VAL A 14 15.46 -30.78 -24.32
N ALA A 15 15.74 -29.89 -25.26
CA ALA A 15 17.10 -29.59 -25.68
C ALA A 15 17.84 -28.82 -24.58
N THR A 16 19.05 -29.27 -24.25
CA THR A 16 19.95 -28.64 -23.30
C THR A 16 20.44 -27.27 -23.80
N LEU A 17 20.20 -26.22 -23.02
CA LEU A 17 20.99 -24.97 -23.06
C LEU A 17 21.95 -24.95 -21.86
N PRO A 18 23.28 -24.96 -22.06
CA PRO A 18 24.24 -24.86 -20.98
C PRO A 18 24.59 -23.40 -20.67
N GLY A 19 24.52 -23.03 -19.38
CA GLY A 19 25.24 -21.86 -18.84
C GLY A 19 24.46 -20.55 -18.74
N VAL A 20 23.74 -20.38 -17.63
CA VAL A 20 23.56 -19.07 -16.99
C VAL A 20 23.95 -19.23 -15.52
N VAL A 21 24.65 -18.21 -14.99
CA VAL A 21 25.38 -18.24 -13.71
C VAL A 21 24.44 -17.97 -12.53
N ASP A 22 24.72 -18.59 -11.38
CA ASP A 22 24.12 -18.22 -10.08
C ASP A 22 24.33 -16.73 -9.79
N GLY A 23 23.27 -15.94 -9.93
CA GLY A 23 23.16 -14.59 -9.38
C GLY A 23 22.11 -14.58 -8.28
N PRO A 24 22.29 -13.79 -7.20
CA PRO A 24 21.26 -13.66 -6.17
C PRO A 24 19.97 -13.12 -6.80
N ALA A 25 18.82 -13.59 -6.30
CA ALA A 25 17.53 -13.07 -6.73
C ALA A 25 17.52 -11.53 -6.60
N PRO A 26 17.15 -10.77 -7.65
CA PRO A 26 16.97 -9.34 -7.49
C PRO A 26 15.85 -9.13 -6.47
N ALA A 27 16.13 -8.35 -5.43
CA ALA A 27 15.08 -7.86 -4.55
C ALA A 27 14.01 -7.19 -5.41
N ALA A 28 12.73 -7.39 -5.06
CA ALA A 28 11.61 -6.77 -5.75
C ALA A 28 11.73 -5.24 -5.63
N ALA A 29 12.36 -4.62 -6.63
CA ALA A 29 12.42 -3.18 -6.74
C ALA A 29 11.01 -2.70 -7.06
N SER A 30 10.40 -1.95 -6.13
CA SER A 30 9.12 -1.28 -6.37
C SER A 30 9.22 -0.51 -7.69
N PRO A 31 8.30 -0.74 -8.66
CA PRO A 31 8.36 -0.03 -9.93
C PRO A 31 8.09 1.45 -9.69
N VAL A 32 9.15 2.25 -9.78
CA VAL A 32 9.05 3.72 -9.73
C VAL A 32 8.19 4.15 -10.91
N LEU A 33 7.03 4.74 -10.62
CA LEU A 33 5.97 4.98 -11.61
C LEU A 33 6.44 5.90 -12.76
N ALA A 34 7.29 6.87 -12.44
CA ALA A 34 7.87 7.80 -13.39
C ALA A 34 9.30 8.21 -13.00
N ARG A 35 10.16 8.47 -13.99
CA ARG A 35 11.44 9.16 -13.78
C ARG A 35 11.44 10.48 -14.54
N VAL A 36 11.94 11.52 -13.89
CA VAL A 36 12.23 12.82 -14.50
C VAL A 36 13.75 12.98 -14.49
N SER A 37 14.35 13.05 -15.67
CA SER A 37 15.71 13.56 -15.79
C SER A 37 15.62 15.08 -15.87
N PRO A 38 16.34 15.86 -15.02
CA PRO A 38 16.43 17.29 -15.23
C PRO A 38 17.10 17.55 -16.59
N PRO A 39 16.65 18.56 -17.37
CA PRO A 39 17.35 18.92 -18.60
C PRO A 39 18.81 19.28 -18.29
N ASP A 40 19.73 18.79 -19.13
CA ASP A 40 21.17 19.01 -19.03
C ASP A 40 21.47 20.47 -18.69
N ARG A 41 22.16 20.71 -17.56
CA ARG A 41 22.36 22.01 -16.88
C ARG A 41 22.32 23.24 -17.81
N ALA A 42 21.11 23.69 -18.12
CA ALA A 42 20.90 24.93 -18.83
C ALA A 42 21.09 26.09 -17.85
N ARG A 43 21.53 27.24 -18.38
CA ARG A 43 21.70 28.47 -17.58
C ARG A 43 20.38 28.81 -16.89
N VAL A 44 20.48 29.42 -15.71
CA VAL A 44 19.35 30.15 -15.10
C VAL A 44 18.81 31.11 -16.16
N ALA A 45 17.61 30.82 -16.67
CA ALA A 45 16.94 31.67 -17.64
C ALA A 45 16.49 32.95 -16.92
N GLU A 46 16.54 34.09 -17.60
CA GLU A 46 15.94 35.31 -17.06
C GLU A 46 14.40 35.14 -17.00
N PRO A 47 13.69 35.78 -16.06
CA PRO A 47 12.25 35.57 -15.86
C PRO A 47 11.35 35.84 -17.09
N ASP A 48 11.85 36.59 -18.08
CA ASP A 48 11.15 36.90 -19.33
C ASP A 48 11.29 35.80 -20.42
N ASP A 49 12.17 34.81 -20.25
CA ASP A 49 12.36 33.68 -21.19
C ASP A 49 11.50 32.44 -20.86
N LEU A 50 10.73 32.46 -19.75
CA LEU A 50 9.90 31.33 -19.31
C LEU A 50 8.51 31.29 -19.98
N ALA A 51 7.98 30.08 -20.18
CA ALA A 51 6.78 29.83 -20.98
C ALA A 51 5.51 30.51 -20.43
N LEU A 52 4.60 30.91 -21.32
CA LEU A 52 3.28 31.46 -20.99
C LEU A 52 2.17 30.53 -21.49
N TYR A 53 1.50 29.84 -20.57
CA TYR A 53 0.25 29.13 -20.85
C TYR A 53 -0.92 30.11 -20.89
N ARG A 54 -1.67 30.13 -22.00
CA ARG A 54 -2.82 31.02 -22.20
C ARG A 54 -3.93 30.34 -22.99
N ASP A 55 -5.06 30.07 -22.33
CA ASP A 55 -6.26 29.51 -22.97
C ASP A 55 -7.54 30.17 -22.40
N PRO A 56 -8.43 30.74 -23.25
CA PRO A 56 -8.27 30.95 -24.70
C PRO A 56 -7.17 31.96 -25.02
N VAL A 57 -6.60 31.86 -26.22
CA VAL A 57 -5.53 32.78 -26.71
C VAL A 57 -5.95 34.27 -26.65
N SER A 58 -7.26 34.55 -26.67
CA SER A 58 -7.85 35.87 -26.48
C SER A 58 -7.82 36.38 -25.03
N TYR A 59 -7.77 35.49 -24.03
CA TYR A 59 -7.69 35.85 -22.62
C TYR A 59 -6.31 36.42 -22.30
N ARG A 60 -6.23 37.73 -22.02
CA ARG A 60 -4.95 38.39 -21.72
C ARG A 60 -4.46 38.17 -20.29
N GLY A 61 -5.27 37.53 -19.46
CA GLY A 61 -5.03 37.31 -18.04
C GLY A 61 -4.77 38.58 -17.24
N ARG A 62 -4.38 38.38 -15.98
CA ARG A 62 -3.82 39.43 -15.13
C ARG A 62 -2.29 39.42 -15.20
N THR A 63 -1.71 40.61 -15.08
CA THR A 63 -0.25 40.84 -15.07
C THR A 63 0.20 41.64 -13.84
N LYS A 64 -0.74 42.12 -13.03
CA LYS A 64 -0.48 42.78 -11.75
C LYS A 64 -1.42 42.21 -10.70
N ALA A 65 -0.86 41.85 -9.54
CA ALA A 65 -1.65 41.41 -8.40
C ALA A 65 -2.63 42.53 -7.97
N PRO A 66 -3.88 42.19 -7.61
CA PRO A 66 -4.75 43.18 -6.98
C PRO A 66 -4.19 43.53 -5.59
N ALA A 67 -4.40 44.77 -5.15
CA ALA A 67 -4.11 45.12 -3.76
C ALA A 67 -5.00 44.27 -2.84
N VAL A 68 -4.39 43.36 -2.09
CA VAL A 68 -5.05 42.61 -1.01
C VAL A 68 -4.87 43.34 0.31
N ARG A 69 -5.80 43.13 1.24
CA ARG A 69 -5.54 43.49 2.63
C ARG A 69 -4.66 42.38 3.19
N ALA A 70 -3.41 42.71 3.52
CA ALA A 70 -2.55 41.75 4.19
C ALA A 70 -3.21 41.37 5.53
N LEU A 71 -3.54 40.09 5.71
CA LEU A 71 -3.32 39.49 7.01
C LEU A 71 -1.86 39.01 6.96
N VAL A 72 -0.99 39.71 7.68
CA VAL A 72 0.01 39.01 8.49
C VAL A 72 -0.77 37.95 9.29
N GLY A 73 -0.20 36.75 9.50
CA GLY A 73 -0.88 35.68 10.25
C GLY A 73 -1.52 36.26 11.51
N ARG A 74 -2.77 35.93 11.85
CA ARG A 74 -3.59 36.74 12.79
C ARG A 74 -2.85 36.87 14.12
N THR A 75 -2.19 38.01 14.34
CA THR A 75 -1.34 38.18 15.50
C THR A 75 -2.18 38.50 16.73
N THR A 76 -1.70 38.06 17.88
CA THR A 76 -2.29 38.28 19.19
C THR A 76 -1.16 38.54 20.18
N ASP A 77 -1.01 39.79 20.59
CA ASP A 77 -0.17 40.14 21.74
C ASP A 77 -0.79 39.52 23.00
N LEU A 78 -0.05 38.66 23.70
CA LEU A 78 -0.50 38.03 24.94
C LEU A 78 -0.02 38.77 26.20
N SER A 79 1.22 39.26 26.18
CA SER A 79 1.79 40.07 27.26
C SER A 79 2.77 41.10 26.70
N PRO A 80 2.81 42.35 27.21
CA PRO A 80 3.79 43.36 26.83
C PRO A 80 5.14 43.22 27.58
N THR A 81 5.23 42.27 28.52
CA THR A 81 6.39 42.08 29.41
C THR A 81 6.77 40.61 29.60
N GLY A 82 6.01 39.69 29.00
CA GLY A 82 6.28 38.26 29.09
C GLY A 82 7.47 37.81 28.24
N GLU A 83 8.15 36.77 28.71
CA GLU A 83 9.39 36.24 28.14
C GLU A 83 9.30 34.70 28.01
N ASN A 84 10.09 34.12 27.09
CA ASN A 84 10.28 32.68 26.90
C ASN A 84 8.97 31.85 26.83
N PRO A 85 8.09 32.10 25.85
CA PRO A 85 6.88 31.29 25.67
C PRO A 85 7.18 29.87 25.19
N ASP A 86 6.35 28.93 25.65
CA ASP A 86 6.27 27.54 25.16
C ASP A 86 4.83 27.17 24.77
N VAL A 87 4.67 26.23 23.82
CA VAL A 87 3.40 25.95 23.14
C VAL A 87 3.18 24.44 22.94
N TYR A 88 2.05 23.96 23.44
CA TYR A 88 1.43 22.69 23.01
C TYR A 88 0.17 22.96 22.18
N VAL A 89 -0.10 22.17 21.13
CA VAL A 89 -1.34 22.27 20.33
C VAL A 89 -2.05 20.92 20.32
N ASP A 90 -3.34 20.91 20.70
CA ASP A 90 -4.17 19.71 20.77
C ASP A 90 -4.86 19.36 19.43
N GLU A 91 -5.54 18.21 19.37
CA GLU A 91 -6.25 17.70 18.19
C GLU A 91 -7.43 18.58 17.73
N ALA A 92 -7.92 19.47 18.61
CA ALA A 92 -8.90 20.51 18.30
C ALA A 92 -8.27 21.73 17.60
N GLY A 93 -6.94 21.84 17.61
CA GLY A 93 -6.20 23.06 17.23
C GLY A 93 -6.27 24.16 18.28
N THR A 94 -6.56 23.80 19.53
CA THR A 94 -6.42 24.70 20.68
C THR A 94 -4.96 24.77 21.07
N SER A 95 -4.44 25.99 21.22
CA SER A 95 -3.09 26.22 21.67
C SER A 95 -3.08 26.43 23.19
N HIS A 96 -2.23 25.66 23.85
CA HIS A 96 -1.93 25.69 25.26
C HIS A 96 -0.57 26.35 25.42
N ILE A 97 -0.56 27.61 25.83
CA ILE A 97 0.61 28.48 25.78
C ILE A 97 0.98 28.87 27.20
N VAL A 98 2.26 28.76 27.55
CA VAL A 98 2.82 29.27 28.81
C VAL A 98 3.92 30.29 28.54
N TRP A 99 4.15 31.24 29.43
CA TRP A 99 5.29 32.17 29.39
C TRP A 99 5.66 32.66 30.79
N ASN A 100 6.90 33.15 30.96
CA ASN A 100 7.29 33.81 32.19
C ASN A 100 6.84 35.27 32.20
N GLU A 101 6.29 35.76 33.30
CA GLU A 101 5.94 37.17 33.48
C GLU A 101 6.82 37.76 34.59
N PRO A 102 7.91 38.48 34.25
CA PRO A 102 8.86 39.02 35.22
C PRO A 102 8.21 40.05 36.15
N ARG A 103 8.53 40.00 37.45
CA ARG A 103 7.91 40.89 38.45
C ARG A 103 8.87 41.74 39.27
N GLY A 104 10.18 41.61 39.04
CA GLY A 104 11.21 42.49 39.60
C GLY A 104 11.46 42.29 41.09
N ASP A 105 10.63 42.86 41.96
CA ASP A 105 10.74 42.71 43.43
C ASP A 105 9.75 41.68 44.02
N GLN A 106 8.92 41.07 43.17
CA GLN A 106 8.02 39.96 43.50
C GLN A 106 8.48 38.68 42.78
N PRO A 107 7.93 37.50 43.13
CA PRO A 107 8.19 36.26 42.42
C PRO A 107 7.66 36.36 41.00
N ASP A 108 8.37 35.77 40.04
CA ASP A 108 7.90 35.70 38.67
C ASP A 108 6.66 34.81 38.54
N GLU A 109 5.76 35.16 37.63
CA GLU A 109 4.48 34.48 37.46
C GLU A 109 4.50 33.65 36.18
N THR A 110 4.30 32.33 36.28
CA THR A 110 4.11 31.49 35.09
C THR A 110 2.68 31.70 34.62
N ILE A 111 2.47 32.32 33.47
CA ILE A 111 1.14 32.57 32.94
C ILE A 111 0.78 31.48 31.94
N TYR A 112 -0.45 30.97 32.03
CA TYR A 112 -1.04 30.04 31.07
C TYR A 112 -2.17 30.71 30.28
N CYS A 113 -2.25 30.41 28.99
CA CYS A 113 -3.33 30.80 28.08
C CYS A 113 -3.83 29.58 27.29
N ARG A 114 -5.15 29.33 27.34
CA ARG A 114 -5.84 28.47 26.37
C ARG A 114 -6.38 29.32 25.24
N LEU A 115 -5.73 29.31 24.07
CA LEU A 115 -6.13 30.03 22.87
C LEU A 115 -6.86 29.07 21.90
N PRO A 116 -8.20 29.14 21.75
CA PRO A 116 -8.91 28.28 20.80
C PRO A 116 -8.51 28.61 19.36
N ARG A 117 -8.57 27.59 18.50
CA ARG A 117 -8.19 27.72 17.09
C ARG A 117 -8.78 28.97 16.41
N GLY A 118 -7.91 29.80 15.85
CA GLY A 118 -8.29 31.01 15.12
C GLY A 118 -8.94 32.12 15.95
N ALA A 119 -8.90 32.06 17.29
CA ALA A 119 -9.24 33.18 18.17
C ALA A 119 -8.18 34.30 18.14
N SER A 120 -8.36 35.36 18.92
CA SER A 120 -7.33 36.39 19.20
C SER A 120 -7.38 36.88 20.64
N ALA A 121 -7.68 35.96 21.54
CA ALA A 121 -7.72 36.14 22.98
C ALA A 121 -7.85 34.75 23.61
N CYS A 122 -7.21 34.56 24.76
CA CYS A 122 -7.36 33.34 25.55
C CYS A 122 -8.83 33.14 25.94
N SER A 123 -9.34 31.93 25.74
CA SER A 123 -10.62 31.47 26.33
C SER A 123 -10.55 31.30 27.83
N THR A 124 -9.34 31.06 28.35
CA THR A 124 -9.04 30.88 29.76
C THR A 124 -7.59 31.28 29.97
N THR A 125 -7.33 32.01 31.05
CA THR A 125 -5.98 32.29 31.54
C THR A 125 -5.86 31.80 32.97
N ALA A 126 -4.66 31.38 33.35
CA ALA A 126 -4.33 31.06 34.74
C ALA A 126 -2.96 31.67 35.10
N THR A 127 -2.85 32.14 36.33
CA THR A 127 -1.60 32.64 36.91
C THR A 127 -1.08 31.56 37.85
N LEU A 128 -0.03 30.87 37.43
CA LEU A 128 0.58 29.78 38.16
C LEU A 128 1.77 30.34 38.96
N ARG A 129 1.67 30.25 40.30
CA ARG A 129 2.66 30.82 41.23
C ARG A 129 3.22 29.74 42.14
N PHE A 130 4.52 29.83 42.40
CA PHE A 130 5.19 29.05 43.43
C PHE A 130 5.39 29.92 44.69
N ASP A 131 4.29 30.16 45.40
CA ASP A 131 4.33 30.90 46.66
C ASP A 131 4.95 30.03 47.78
N LYS A 132 5.97 30.56 48.45
CA LYS A 132 6.64 29.91 49.57
C LYS A 132 6.99 30.90 50.68
N THR A 133 7.41 30.38 51.84
CA THR A 133 8.03 31.21 52.88
C THR A 133 9.49 31.50 52.51
N TYR A 134 9.91 32.76 52.66
CA TYR A 134 11.27 33.22 52.41
C TYR A 134 12.10 33.24 53.70
N GLY A 135 13.35 32.80 53.59
CA GLY A 135 14.29 32.66 54.71
C GLY A 135 15.31 33.80 54.78
N ALA A 136 16.25 33.71 55.72
CA ALA A 136 17.36 34.65 55.76
C ALA A 136 18.31 34.40 54.56
N GLY A 137 18.51 35.42 53.72
CA GLY A 137 19.32 35.31 52.50
C GLY A 137 18.56 34.88 51.24
N ASP A 138 17.23 34.83 51.31
CA ASP A 138 16.33 34.46 50.22
C ASP A 138 15.10 35.39 50.26
N ASP A 139 14.56 35.75 49.10
CA ASP A 139 13.62 36.88 48.94
C ASP A 139 12.73 36.64 47.70
N PRO A 140 11.50 37.19 47.65
CA PRO A 140 10.65 37.14 46.46
C PRO A 140 11.35 37.48 45.13
N SER A 141 12.27 38.46 45.12
CA SER A 141 13.04 38.86 43.92
C SER A 141 14.03 37.80 43.41
N PHE A 142 14.23 36.69 44.15
CA PHE A 142 15.01 35.54 43.70
C PHE A 142 14.15 34.38 43.20
N ASN A 143 12.82 34.45 43.30
CA ASN A 143 11.92 33.41 42.81
C ASN A 143 11.56 33.68 41.35
N THR A 144 12.60 33.76 40.53
CA THR A 144 12.57 34.05 39.10
C THR A 144 12.64 32.77 38.26
N ASP A 145 12.18 32.84 37.01
CA ASP A 145 12.30 31.77 36.01
C ASP A 145 13.06 32.30 34.79
N TYR A 146 14.34 31.93 34.69
CA TYR A 146 15.27 32.49 33.70
C TYR A 146 15.18 31.81 32.33
N ASP A 147 14.99 30.49 32.33
CA ASP A 147 14.96 29.66 31.12
C ASP A 147 13.54 29.61 30.51
N GLY A 148 12.52 29.94 31.31
CA GLY A 148 11.12 30.00 30.91
C GLY A 148 10.33 28.74 31.29
N PRO A 149 9.00 28.85 31.43
CA PRO A 149 8.16 27.70 31.71
C PRO A 149 7.99 26.84 30.46
N LYS A 150 7.76 25.55 30.69
CA LYS A 150 7.48 24.56 29.64
C LYS A 150 6.10 23.93 29.82
N ILE A 151 5.47 23.48 28.74
CA ILE A 151 4.15 22.83 28.76
C ILE A 151 4.15 21.53 27.95
N VAL A 152 3.82 20.43 28.63
CA VAL A 152 3.74 19.10 28.02
C VAL A 152 2.39 18.43 28.30
N ARG A 153 2.01 17.50 27.41
CA ARG A 153 0.85 16.62 27.57
C ARG A 153 1.27 15.26 28.10
N ILE A 154 0.57 14.75 29.11
CA ILE A 154 0.76 13.40 29.66
C ILE A 154 -0.61 12.71 29.71
N GLY A 155 -0.87 11.77 28.80
CA GLY A 155 -2.23 11.24 28.60
C GLY A 155 -3.19 12.38 28.25
N ASP A 156 -4.30 12.52 28.97
CA ASP A 156 -5.25 13.64 28.79
C ASP A 156 -5.04 14.78 29.81
N ALA A 157 -3.88 14.84 30.46
CA ALA A 157 -3.48 15.92 31.36
C ALA A 157 -2.47 16.87 30.70
N LEU A 158 -2.54 18.15 31.08
CA LEU A 158 -1.48 19.13 30.84
C LEU A 158 -0.62 19.27 32.09
N LEU A 159 0.69 19.40 31.88
CA LEU A 159 1.65 19.69 32.93
C LEU A 159 2.41 20.96 32.53
N ALA A 160 2.20 22.04 33.27
CA ALA A 160 3.00 23.26 33.18
C ALA A 160 4.15 23.14 34.18
N LEU A 161 5.37 23.47 33.74
CA LEU A 161 6.62 23.32 34.46
C LEU A 161 7.37 24.65 34.49
N SER A 162 8.10 24.91 35.57
CA SER A 162 8.91 26.12 35.75
C SER A 162 10.12 25.84 36.64
N TYR A 163 11.27 26.45 36.36
CA TYR A 163 12.46 26.32 37.22
C TYR A 163 12.65 27.58 38.07
N ARG A 164 12.74 27.43 39.39
CA ARG A 164 12.77 28.54 40.33
C ARG A 164 14.16 28.73 40.91
N PHE A 165 14.86 29.74 40.39
CA PHE A 165 16.25 30.07 40.67
C PHE A 165 16.42 31.60 40.72
N PRO A 166 17.28 32.16 41.62
CA PRO A 166 18.11 31.48 42.61
C PRO A 166 17.42 31.18 43.96
N THR A 167 16.10 31.32 44.06
CA THR A 167 15.38 31.07 45.33
C THR A 167 15.59 29.64 45.86
N ILE A 168 15.49 29.50 47.19
CA ILE A 168 15.83 28.27 47.90
C ILE A 168 14.57 27.65 48.49
N ALA A 169 14.19 26.48 48.00
CA ALA A 169 13.12 25.65 48.54
C ALA A 169 13.66 24.33 49.09
N ARG A 170 12.93 23.74 50.04
CA ARG A 170 13.25 22.43 50.59
C ARG A 170 12.52 21.33 49.82
N GLY A 171 13.27 20.48 49.14
CA GLY A 171 12.73 19.36 48.36
C GLY A 171 12.21 18.20 49.22
N PRO A 172 11.42 17.28 48.65
CA PRO A 172 10.97 16.05 49.32
C PRO A 172 12.10 15.14 49.84
N ASP A 173 13.27 15.20 49.22
CA ASP A 173 14.52 14.56 49.69
C ASP A 173 15.13 15.21 50.95
N GLY A 174 14.53 16.30 51.44
CA GLY A 174 14.94 17.02 52.63
C GLY A 174 16.16 17.91 52.45
N ARG A 175 16.69 18.08 51.23
CA ARG A 175 17.77 19.05 50.94
C ARG A 175 17.18 20.40 50.52
N ASP A 176 17.93 21.47 50.72
CA ASP A 176 17.56 22.81 50.25
C ASP A 176 18.18 23.08 48.86
N GLY A 177 17.61 23.99 48.07
CA GLY A 177 18.16 24.44 46.79
C GLY A 177 17.10 25.04 45.85
N SER A 178 17.51 25.44 44.65
CA SER A 178 16.60 25.78 43.55
C SER A 178 15.89 24.53 43.03
N VAL A 179 14.67 24.70 42.51
CA VAL A 179 13.73 23.58 42.28
C VAL A 179 12.98 23.72 40.98
N SER A 180 12.75 22.59 40.31
CA SER A 180 11.78 22.47 39.23
C SER A 180 10.41 22.21 39.87
N VAL A 181 9.42 23.05 39.54
CA VAL A 181 8.05 22.96 40.04
C VAL A 181 7.09 22.71 38.89
N GLY A 182 5.93 22.13 39.18
CA GLY A 182 4.87 21.98 38.18
C GLY A 182 3.47 22.03 38.74
N TRP A 183 2.53 22.32 37.84
CA TRP A 183 1.09 22.36 38.06
C TRP A 183 0.43 21.44 37.03
N ALA A 184 -0.47 20.58 37.48
CA ALA A 184 -1.24 19.70 36.60
C ALA A 184 -2.62 20.27 36.31
N SER A 185 -3.16 19.99 35.12
CA SER A 185 -4.56 20.22 34.78
C SER A 185 -5.15 19.01 34.05
N TYR A 186 -6.36 18.62 34.45
CA TYR A 186 -7.10 17.48 33.93
C TYR A 186 -8.36 17.89 33.14
N ASP A 187 -8.54 19.19 32.88
CA ASP A 187 -9.74 19.78 32.26
C ASP A 187 -9.38 20.81 31.15
N GLY A 188 -8.26 20.57 30.47
CA GLY A 188 -7.75 21.43 29.40
C GLY A 188 -7.18 22.76 29.89
N GLY A 189 -6.72 22.85 31.13
CA GLY A 189 -6.22 24.09 31.73
C GLY A 189 -7.33 25.04 32.20
N THR A 190 -8.53 24.51 32.50
CA THR A 190 -9.62 25.30 33.11
C THR A 190 -9.39 25.48 34.60
N THR A 191 -8.91 24.43 35.28
CA THR A 191 -8.43 24.44 36.65
C THR A 191 -7.04 23.82 36.72
N TRP A 192 -6.26 24.21 37.72
CA TRP A 192 -4.89 23.77 37.94
C TRP A 192 -4.71 23.40 39.41
N ASP A 193 -3.97 22.32 39.66
CA ASP A 193 -3.58 21.91 41.01
C ASP A 193 -2.57 22.90 41.62
N ALA A 194 -2.33 22.78 42.93
CA ALA A 194 -1.28 23.53 43.61
C ALA A 194 0.13 23.13 43.10
N PRO A 195 1.14 24.03 43.15
CA PRO A 195 2.49 23.71 42.73
C PRO A 195 3.08 22.55 43.53
N VAL A 196 3.72 21.61 42.83
CA VAL A 196 4.49 20.52 43.43
C VAL A 196 5.96 20.66 43.02
N ILE A 197 6.89 20.40 43.94
CA ILE A 197 8.32 20.28 43.63
C ILE A 197 8.55 18.91 42.98
N LEU A 198 8.98 18.92 41.72
CA LEU A 198 9.15 17.73 40.89
C LEU A 198 10.63 17.35 40.69
N GLY A 199 11.53 18.33 40.73
CA GLY A 199 12.96 18.13 40.52
C GLY A 199 13.85 19.24 41.09
N ARG A 200 15.14 19.16 40.77
CA ARG A 200 16.20 20.10 41.19
C ARG A 200 16.95 20.77 40.04
N ARG A 201 16.64 20.42 38.80
CA ARG A 201 17.43 20.78 37.63
C ARG A 201 16.73 21.86 36.79
N PRO A 202 17.49 22.75 36.13
CA PRO A 202 16.94 23.65 35.12
C PRO A 202 16.08 22.89 34.12
N LEU A 203 15.06 23.56 33.61
CA LEU A 203 14.28 23.06 32.49
C LEU A 203 14.96 23.54 31.22
N GLY A 204 15.31 22.62 30.33
CA GLY A 204 15.54 22.96 28.93
C GLY A 204 14.41 22.36 28.11
N GLU A 205 14.74 21.64 27.04
CA GLU A 205 13.73 20.95 26.25
C GLU A 205 13.23 19.68 26.94
N LEU A 206 11.95 19.38 26.69
CA LEU A 206 11.21 18.31 27.34
C LEU A 206 10.62 17.34 26.31
N ALA A 207 10.77 16.04 26.56
CA ALA A 207 10.14 14.98 25.78
C ALA A 207 9.32 14.05 26.68
N VAL A 208 8.11 13.69 26.27
CA VAL A 208 7.30 12.69 26.98
C VAL A 208 7.51 11.34 26.31
N ALA A 209 8.25 10.45 26.97
CA ALA A 209 8.64 9.13 26.49
C ALA A 209 8.13 8.02 27.44
N GLY A 210 8.51 6.76 27.17
CA GLY A 210 8.02 5.59 27.91
C GLY A 210 6.68 5.05 27.37
N PRO A 211 6.14 3.97 27.99
CA PRO A 211 4.83 3.44 27.65
C PRO A 211 3.71 4.34 28.21
N SER A 212 2.50 4.27 27.64
CA SER A 212 1.40 5.17 28.00
C SER A 212 0.82 4.96 29.40
N ASP A 213 1.15 3.86 30.08
CA ASP A 213 0.78 3.56 31.47
C ASP A 213 1.86 3.92 32.51
N ASP A 214 3.11 4.18 32.08
CA ASP A 214 4.18 4.79 32.90
C ASP A 214 4.98 5.83 32.08
N PRO A 215 4.36 6.96 31.71
CA PRO A 215 5.01 7.99 30.92
C PRO A 215 6.03 8.78 31.75
N VAL A 216 7.12 9.17 31.10
CA VAL A 216 8.27 9.85 31.69
C VAL A 216 8.53 11.15 30.95
N VAL A 217 8.58 12.27 31.67
CA VAL A 217 9.06 13.52 31.08
C VAL A 217 10.59 13.54 31.21
N VAL A 218 11.27 13.34 30.09
CA VAL A 218 12.72 13.49 29.97
C VAL A 218 13.02 14.97 29.82
N ASN A 219 13.83 15.52 30.73
CA ASN A 219 14.27 16.91 30.72
C ASN A 219 15.76 16.99 30.35
N VAL A 220 16.08 17.75 29.31
CA VAL A 220 17.44 18.01 28.83
C VAL A 220 17.73 19.50 28.91
N GLY A 221 18.77 19.89 29.63
CA GLY A 221 19.19 21.29 29.77
C GLY A 221 20.71 21.43 29.85
N THR A 222 21.21 22.67 29.82
CA THR A 222 22.65 22.99 29.86
C THR A 222 23.08 23.67 31.16
N ALA A 223 24.35 23.49 31.53
CA ALA A 223 24.94 24.04 32.75
C ALA A 223 25.06 25.59 32.68
N PRO A 224 25.14 26.31 33.82
CA PRO A 224 26.03 25.96 34.94
C PRO A 224 25.45 25.07 36.05
N TYR A 225 24.13 24.87 36.14
CA TYR A 225 23.47 24.27 37.34
C TYR A 225 23.16 22.76 37.24
N CYS A 226 23.72 22.08 36.24
CA CYS A 226 23.50 20.65 36.00
C CYS A 226 23.96 19.72 37.15
N PHE A 227 24.93 20.17 37.95
CA PHE A 227 25.52 19.44 39.07
C PHE A 227 25.73 20.33 40.28
N ASP A 228 25.79 19.71 41.45
CA ASP A 228 25.99 20.40 42.74
C ASP A 228 27.46 20.85 42.90
N ASP A 229 28.38 20.36 42.05
CA ASP A 229 29.73 20.89 41.84
C ASP A 229 29.79 21.74 40.56
N GLU A 230 30.30 22.97 40.68
CA GLU A 230 30.34 24.01 39.63
C GLU A 230 31.18 23.60 38.39
N ARG A 231 30.62 22.76 37.52
CA ARG A 231 31.20 22.38 36.23
C ARG A 231 30.52 23.16 35.11
N PRO A 232 31.17 24.20 34.54
CA PRO A 232 30.60 24.91 33.40
C PRO A 232 30.49 23.98 32.17
N GLY A 233 29.52 24.26 31.28
CA GLY A 233 29.42 23.67 29.94
C GLY A 233 29.25 22.14 29.89
N GLN A 234 28.20 21.62 30.54
CA GLN A 234 27.73 20.24 30.34
C GLN A 234 26.21 20.22 30.10
N MET A 235 25.75 19.42 29.15
CA MET A 235 24.35 19.03 29.02
C MET A 235 23.99 17.97 30.06
N CYS A 236 22.97 18.25 30.87
CA CYS A 236 22.39 17.31 31.79
C CYS A 236 21.07 16.73 31.31
N VAL A 237 20.78 15.53 31.80
CA VAL A 237 19.49 14.86 31.66
C VAL A 237 18.92 14.51 33.02
N SER A 238 17.61 14.64 33.17
CA SER A 238 16.83 14.24 34.35
C SER A 238 15.45 13.72 33.92
N ALA A 239 14.70 13.11 34.83
CA ALA A 239 13.37 12.59 34.57
C ALA A 239 12.36 13.06 35.62
N ILE A 240 11.15 13.39 35.18
CA ILE A 240 9.99 13.63 36.04
C ILE A 240 8.98 12.50 35.80
N ARG A 241 8.48 11.92 36.89
CA ARG A 241 7.58 10.75 36.88
C ARG A 241 6.36 10.98 37.77
N SER A 242 5.26 10.30 37.43
CA SER A 242 4.03 10.35 38.22
C SER A 242 4.26 9.85 39.65
N GLY A 243 3.87 10.65 40.65
CA GLY A 243 3.94 10.29 42.07
C GLY A 243 5.35 10.14 42.67
N LEU A 244 6.41 10.49 41.93
CA LEU A 244 7.81 10.33 42.36
C LEU A 244 8.56 11.66 42.23
N PHE A 245 9.28 12.03 43.29
CA PHE A 245 10.31 13.07 43.21
C PHE A 245 11.64 12.40 42.87
N ASP A 246 12.31 12.88 41.82
CA ASP A 246 13.68 12.51 41.51
C ASP A 246 14.57 13.76 41.42
N GLY A 247 15.66 13.75 42.18
CA GLY A 247 16.71 14.77 42.15
C GLY A 247 17.94 14.36 41.35
N SER A 248 17.92 13.16 40.74
CA SER A 248 19.04 12.61 39.99
C SER A 248 19.26 13.34 38.66
N SER A 249 20.52 13.40 38.21
CA SER A 249 20.89 13.89 36.90
C SER A 249 22.13 13.19 36.37
N GLY A 250 22.17 12.99 35.06
CA GLY A 250 23.33 12.51 34.31
C GLY A 250 23.92 13.61 33.46
N SER A 251 25.17 13.44 33.01
CA SER A 251 25.76 14.25 31.94
C SER A 251 25.68 13.46 30.64
N LEU A 252 24.99 14.01 29.64
CA LEU A 252 25.00 13.44 28.28
C LEU A 252 26.20 13.92 27.46
N SER A 253 26.94 14.92 27.97
CA SER A 253 28.19 15.42 27.40
C SER A 253 29.20 14.31 27.11
N PRO A 254 29.80 14.25 25.91
CA PRO A 254 30.95 13.38 25.65
C PRO A 254 32.24 13.90 26.29
N ARG A 255 32.28 15.20 26.68
CA ARG A 255 33.42 15.90 27.29
C ARG A 255 32.93 16.97 28.26
N ALA A 256 33.74 17.34 29.24
CA ALA A 256 33.41 18.43 30.16
C ALA A 256 33.84 19.80 29.61
N GLY A 257 33.01 20.84 29.81
CA GLY A 257 33.42 22.24 29.66
C GLY A 257 33.14 22.89 28.30
N VAL A 258 32.24 22.33 27.49
CA VAL A 258 32.08 22.68 26.07
C VAL A 258 30.64 22.72 25.55
N ASP A 259 29.65 22.22 26.29
CA ASP A 259 28.29 22.18 25.75
C ASP A 259 27.59 23.53 25.83
N TYR A 260 26.94 23.96 24.74
CA TYR A 260 26.32 25.28 24.62
C TYR A 260 24.79 25.25 24.49
N SER A 261 24.25 24.24 23.79
CA SER A 261 22.81 24.06 23.55
C SER A 261 22.47 22.58 23.41
N GLY A 262 21.22 22.23 23.69
CA GLY A 262 20.69 20.88 23.55
C GLY A 262 19.17 20.84 23.52
N THR A 263 18.64 19.77 22.92
CA THR A 263 17.21 19.57 22.63
C THR A 263 16.88 18.07 22.81
N VAL A 264 15.61 17.73 23.03
CA VAL A 264 15.15 16.33 23.16
C VAL A 264 13.74 16.14 22.63
N VAL A 265 13.51 15.01 21.96
CA VAL A 265 12.19 14.58 21.48
C VAL A 265 11.93 13.11 21.80
N ALA A 266 10.66 12.71 21.76
CA ALA A 266 10.28 11.32 21.87
C ALA A 266 10.53 10.56 20.55
N ASP A 267 10.74 9.25 20.62
CA ASP A 267 10.69 8.38 19.44
C ASP A 267 10.05 7.04 19.83
N GLY A 268 8.73 6.97 19.68
CA GLY A 268 7.92 5.92 20.29
C GLY A 268 8.05 5.95 21.81
N THR A 269 8.46 4.83 22.41
CA THR A 269 8.71 4.73 23.87
C THR A 269 10.11 5.22 24.30
N SER A 270 10.94 5.65 23.35
CA SER A 270 12.32 6.12 23.53
C SER A 270 12.38 7.65 23.57
N ALA A 271 13.54 8.21 23.91
CA ALA A 271 13.88 9.62 23.66
C ALA A 271 15.14 9.73 22.78
N VAL A 272 15.23 10.79 21.98
CA VAL A 272 16.43 11.19 21.22
C VAL A 272 16.79 12.60 21.61
N ALA A 273 18.05 12.84 21.98
CA ALA A 273 18.57 14.15 22.37
C ALA A 273 19.73 14.57 21.46
N ALA A 274 19.83 15.86 21.16
CA ALA A 274 20.93 16.46 20.41
C ALA A 274 21.63 17.53 21.25
N MET A 275 22.94 17.73 21.01
CA MET A 275 23.78 18.68 21.76
C MET A 275 24.89 19.25 20.90
N THR A 276 25.25 20.53 21.07
CA THR A 276 26.49 21.11 20.51
C THR A 276 27.65 20.96 21.50
N ASP A 277 28.75 20.31 21.07
CA ASP A 277 30.12 20.47 21.61
C ASP A 277 30.75 21.69 20.92
N ALA A 278 30.77 22.83 21.64
CA ALA A 278 31.39 24.06 21.17
C ALA A 278 32.90 23.98 21.40
N GLY A 279 33.65 23.78 20.33
CA GLY A 279 35.10 23.61 20.40
C GLY A 279 35.79 24.77 21.14
N ILE A 280 36.60 24.42 22.15
CA ILE A 280 37.21 25.32 23.17
C ILE A 280 37.90 26.58 22.61
N ASN A 281 38.24 26.60 21.32
CA ASN A 281 38.85 27.74 20.64
C ASN A 281 38.04 28.13 19.40
N SER A 282 38.01 29.41 19.02
CA SER A 282 37.36 29.94 17.81
C SER A 282 37.95 29.46 16.46
N ALA A 283 38.82 28.45 16.48
CA ALA A 283 39.39 27.76 15.33
C ALA A 283 38.98 26.27 15.23
N SER A 284 38.20 25.75 16.19
CA SER A 284 37.59 24.42 16.13
C SER A 284 36.14 24.53 15.63
N GLN A 285 35.71 23.60 14.79
CA GLN A 285 34.33 23.52 14.31
C GLN A 285 33.41 23.03 15.44
N SER A 286 32.29 23.70 15.66
CA SER A 286 31.20 23.19 16.50
C SER A 286 30.72 21.84 15.97
N SER A 287 30.44 20.90 16.88
CA SER A 287 30.03 19.55 16.53
C SER A 287 28.77 19.14 17.27
N ILE A 288 27.76 18.69 16.54
CA ILE A 288 26.54 18.12 17.09
C ILE A 288 26.75 16.63 17.38
N TRP A 289 26.34 16.20 18.57
CA TRP A 289 26.22 14.80 18.94
C TRP A 289 24.74 14.45 19.13
N LEU A 290 24.37 13.24 18.72
CA LEU A 290 23.05 12.67 18.97
C LEU A 290 23.18 11.54 19.99
N ARG A 291 22.25 11.49 20.93
CA ARG A 291 22.08 10.35 21.83
C ARG A 291 20.66 9.80 21.78
N ARG A 292 20.52 8.49 21.96
CA ARG A 292 19.22 7.82 22.08
C ARG A 292 19.14 7.10 23.41
N TRP A 293 18.07 7.34 24.17
CA TRP A 293 17.79 6.57 25.37
C TRP A 293 17.38 5.14 25.00
N SER A 294 18.01 4.15 25.63
CA SER A 294 17.71 2.72 25.38
C SER A 294 16.32 2.27 25.84
N GLY A 295 15.58 3.11 26.57
CA GLY A 295 14.37 2.72 27.30
C GLY A 295 14.65 2.00 28.63
N VAL A 296 15.91 1.91 29.04
CA VAL A 296 16.33 1.30 30.31
C VAL A 296 16.53 2.39 31.37
N ASP A 297 15.99 2.17 32.57
CA ASP A 297 16.15 3.08 33.70
C ASP A 297 17.45 2.87 34.49
N PRO A 298 17.96 3.93 35.15
CA PRO A 298 17.38 5.28 35.19
C PRO A 298 17.74 6.10 33.94
N VAL A 299 16.81 6.95 33.49
CA VAL A 299 17.04 7.97 32.44
C VAL A 299 18.27 8.85 32.71
N SER A 300 18.60 9.08 33.98
CA SER A 300 19.75 9.87 34.43
C SER A 300 21.10 9.16 34.38
N ASP A 301 21.16 7.88 34.00
CA ASP A 301 22.42 7.18 33.77
C ASP A 301 22.84 7.32 32.29
N PRO A 302 23.98 8.00 31.98
CA PRO A 302 24.42 8.18 30.60
C PRO A 302 24.87 6.89 29.90
N ASP A 303 25.10 5.78 30.62
CA ASP A 303 25.35 4.46 30.03
C ASP A 303 24.06 3.83 29.46
N ASN A 304 22.88 4.31 29.87
CA ASN A 304 21.60 3.96 29.25
C ASN A 304 21.31 4.74 27.95
N TRP A 305 22.25 5.57 27.47
CA TRP A 305 22.09 6.38 26.25
C TRP A 305 23.18 6.09 25.20
N ASP A 306 22.76 5.57 24.05
CA ASP A 306 23.61 5.41 22.85
C ASP A 306 24.22 6.76 22.45
N LEU A 307 25.45 6.76 21.89
CA LEU A 307 26.15 7.98 21.44
C LEU A 307 26.56 7.89 19.97
N SER A 308 26.23 8.90 19.18
CA SER A 308 26.61 9.00 17.77
C SER A 308 28.10 9.33 17.54
N ALA A 309 28.54 9.24 16.30
CA ALA A 309 29.70 10.02 15.86
C ALA A 309 29.35 11.53 15.87
N PRO A 310 30.33 12.44 16.03
CA PRO A 310 30.08 13.87 15.93
C PRO A 310 29.82 14.27 14.47
N PHE A 311 28.93 15.23 14.27
CA PHE A 311 28.62 15.82 12.97
C PHE A 311 28.89 17.34 13.01
N PRO A 312 29.41 17.98 11.94
CA PRO A 312 29.58 19.43 11.93
C PRO A 312 28.23 20.16 12.06
N GLY A 313 28.17 21.16 12.93
CA GLY A 313 26.99 22.03 13.08
C GLY A 313 26.89 22.69 14.45
N ASP A 314 25.90 23.56 14.61
CA ASP A 314 25.54 24.23 15.87
C ASP A 314 24.03 24.52 15.94
N ALA A 315 23.54 24.90 17.12
CA ALA A 315 22.14 25.16 17.46
C ALA A 315 21.19 24.03 16.98
N PRO A 316 21.37 22.80 17.49
CA PRO A 316 20.49 21.69 17.15
C PRO A 316 19.10 21.92 17.74
N ASP A 317 18.09 21.73 16.91
CA ASP A 317 16.72 21.51 17.34
C ASP A 317 16.17 20.20 16.74
N LEU A 318 15.28 19.53 17.46
CA LEU A 318 14.75 18.22 17.08
C LEU A 318 13.24 18.25 16.95
N ALA A 319 12.73 17.58 15.92
CA ALA A 319 11.32 17.22 15.79
C ALA A 319 11.16 15.70 15.75
N SER A 320 10.00 15.23 16.20
CA SER A 320 9.59 13.84 16.12
C SER A 320 8.12 13.72 15.74
N GLY A 321 7.80 12.78 14.85
CA GLY A 321 6.42 12.48 14.49
C GLY A 321 6.28 11.18 13.69
N PRO A 322 5.15 11.01 12.96
CA PRO A 322 4.87 9.79 12.19
C PRO A 322 5.95 9.37 11.18
N ARG A 323 6.79 10.30 10.71
CA ARG A 323 7.86 10.06 9.72
C ARG A 323 9.24 9.82 10.35
N GLY A 324 9.33 9.87 11.68
CA GLY A 324 10.56 9.61 12.45
C GLY A 324 11.07 10.85 13.19
N VAL A 325 12.39 10.97 13.29
CA VAL A 325 13.06 12.10 13.96
C VAL A 325 13.81 12.95 12.94
N TYR A 326 13.77 14.26 13.11
CA TYR A 326 14.45 15.24 12.26
C TYR A 326 15.31 16.18 13.09
N LEU A 327 16.53 16.45 12.61
CA LEU A 327 17.47 17.42 13.17
C LEU A 327 17.48 18.67 12.29
N LEU A 328 17.13 19.81 12.88
CA LEU A 328 17.43 21.14 12.37
C LEU A 328 18.76 21.61 12.99
N ALA A 329 19.65 22.21 12.21
CA ALA A 329 20.92 22.75 12.70
C ALA A 329 21.53 23.75 11.71
N ASN A 330 22.37 24.65 12.21
CA ASN A 330 23.20 25.53 11.37
C ASN A 330 24.47 24.80 10.92
N GLU A 331 24.86 24.94 9.65
CA GLU A 331 26.19 24.50 9.20
C GLU A 331 27.28 25.42 9.78
N TRP A 332 28.31 24.85 10.40
CA TRP A 332 29.41 25.66 10.95
C TRP A 332 30.50 25.94 9.92
N THR A 333 30.53 27.17 9.37
CA THR A 333 31.56 27.55 8.40
C THR A 333 32.95 27.66 9.06
N SER A 334 34.01 27.43 8.28
CA SER A 334 35.41 27.58 8.75
C SER A 334 35.80 29.02 9.10
N SER A 335 34.91 29.99 8.84
CA SER A 335 35.01 31.41 9.22
C SER A 335 34.49 31.74 10.62
N GLY A 336 33.85 30.79 11.33
CA GLY A 336 33.23 31.06 12.64
C GLY A 336 31.95 31.90 12.55
N VAL A 337 31.24 31.79 11.41
CA VAL A 337 29.93 32.39 11.17
C VAL A 337 28.95 31.26 10.90
N PRO A 338 27.72 31.28 11.46
CA PRO A 338 26.66 30.35 11.07
C PRO A 338 26.41 30.42 9.57
N GLY A 339 26.52 29.28 8.88
CA GLY A 339 26.18 29.13 7.47
C GLY A 339 24.69 28.87 7.30
N ASP A 340 24.35 28.15 6.23
CA ASP A 340 22.98 27.73 5.95
C ASP A 340 22.34 26.96 7.12
N LEU A 341 21.12 27.34 7.50
CA LEU A 341 20.23 26.53 8.33
C LEU A 341 19.75 25.31 7.54
N GLN A 342 19.92 24.11 8.09
CA GLN A 342 19.68 22.84 7.40
C GLN A 342 18.84 21.87 8.24
N VAL A 343 17.96 21.11 7.57
CA VAL A 343 17.19 20.00 8.18
C VAL A 343 17.62 18.65 7.61
N ARG A 344 17.67 17.63 8.47
CA ARG A 344 18.16 16.27 8.17
C ARG A 344 17.26 15.25 8.86
N SER A 345 16.92 14.15 8.18
CA SER A 345 16.32 13.00 8.87
C SER A 345 17.36 12.29 9.74
N VAL A 346 16.92 11.78 10.89
CA VAL A 346 17.69 10.92 11.79
C VAL A 346 17.20 9.49 11.59
N THR A 347 18.11 8.57 11.29
CA THR A 347 17.79 7.15 11.06
C THR A 347 18.43 6.28 12.14
N HIS A 348 17.74 5.19 12.49
CA HIS A 348 18.15 4.25 13.53
C HIS A 348 18.14 2.83 12.98
N ARG A 349 19.20 2.05 13.25
CA ARG A 349 19.37 0.68 12.74
C ARG A 349 18.97 -0.42 13.73
N GLY A 350 18.42 -0.05 14.89
CA GLY A 350 18.01 -0.95 15.97
C GLY A 350 18.20 -0.30 17.34
N ALA A 351 17.78 -0.99 18.41
CA ALA A 351 18.10 -0.59 19.79
C ALA A 351 19.58 -0.85 20.09
N GLY A 352 20.24 0.03 20.84
CA GLY A 352 21.68 -0.06 21.13
C GLY A 352 22.56 0.37 19.94
N MET A 353 22.03 1.21 19.04
CA MET A 353 22.73 1.70 17.85
C MET A 353 22.69 3.22 17.77
N ALA A 354 23.87 3.81 17.58
CA ALA A 354 24.07 5.22 17.29
C ALA A 354 23.12 5.75 16.20
N PRO A 355 22.49 6.92 16.40
CA PRO A 355 21.75 7.63 15.35
C PRO A 355 22.64 8.00 14.16
N GLU A 356 22.14 7.85 12.94
CA GLU A 356 22.78 8.27 11.70
C GLU A 356 21.99 9.42 11.03
N LEU A 357 22.69 10.41 10.46
CA LEU A 357 22.05 11.53 9.77
C LEU A 357 21.93 11.30 8.26
N GLY A 358 20.73 11.51 7.74
CA GLY A 358 20.42 11.57 6.31
C GLY A 358 21.04 12.77 5.58
N PRO A 359 20.72 12.94 4.27
CA PRO A 359 21.21 14.06 3.47
C PRO A 359 20.69 15.41 4.00
N ALA A 360 21.52 16.44 3.87
CA ALA A 360 21.18 17.80 4.26
C ALA A 360 20.22 18.48 3.29
N THR A 361 19.25 19.19 3.86
CA THR A 361 18.30 20.05 3.15
C THR A 361 18.44 21.48 3.63
N ARG A 362 18.73 22.41 2.71
CA ARG A 362 18.80 23.84 3.01
C ARG A 362 17.40 24.40 3.32
N VAL A 363 17.24 25.01 4.50
CA VAL A 363 16.04 25.71 4.93
C VAL A 363 16.17 27.20 4.59
N ALA A 364 17.20 27.85 5.11
CA ALA A 364 17.42 29.29 4.99
C ALA A 364 18.88 29.59 4.61
N GLY A 365 19.24 30.86 4.44
CA GLY A 365 20.61 31.25 4.10
C GLY A 365 21.50 31.51 5.31
N ASP A 366 22.73 31.94 5.02
CA ASP A 366 23.64 32.54 5.99
C ASP A 366 22.89 33.61 6.82
N PHE A 367 23.19 33.66 8.13
CA PHE A 367 22.52 34.53 9.12
C PHE A 367 21.06 34.20 9.47
N ALA A 368 20.55 33.03 9.09
CA ALA A 368 19.36 32.49 9.74
C ALA A 368 19.72 31.99 11.16
N ASN A 369 18.90 32.32 12.15
CA ASN A 369 19.10 31.94 13.54
C ASN A 369 17.78 31.59 14.24
N ASP A 370 17.90 31.11 15.49
CA ASP A 370 16.79 30.75 16.38
C ASP A 370 15.76 29.84 15.67
N GLY A 371 16.30 28.86 14.93
CA GLY A 371 15.52 27.92 14.16
C GLY A 371 14.89 26.87 15.07
N GLN A 372 13.59 26.62 14.87
CA GLN A 372 12.83 25.65 15.64
C GLN A 372 11.95 24.81 14.71
N VAL A 373 11.87 23.50 14.94
CA VAL A 373 11.23 22.52 14.06
C VAL A 373 10.20 21.66 14.80
N PHE A 374 9.08 21.40 14.14
CA PHE A 374 7.99 20.56 14.65
C PHE A 374 7.49 19.65 13.53
N GLU A 375 7.06 18.43 13.86
CA GLU A 375 6.35 17.53 12.94
C GLU A 375 4.89 17.39 13.38
N ASP A 376 3.95 17.73 12.50
CA ASP A 376 2.54 17.59 12.80
C ASP A 376 2.06 16.13 12.76
N PRO A 377 0.87 15.81 13.32
CA PRO A 377 0.37 14.43 13.34
C PRO A 377 0.03 13.81 11.97
N ALA A 378 0.15 14.55 10.85
CA ALA A 378 0.09 14.02 9.49
C ALA A 378 1.49 13.85 8.85
N GLY A 379 2.56 14.17 9.58
CA GLY A 379 3.94 14.11 9.11
C GLY A 379 4.42 15.36 8.35
N GLY A 380 3.69 16.47 8.44
CA GLY A 380 4.14 17.75 7.92
C GLY A 380 5.18 18.39 8.82
N LEU A 381 6.37 18.70 8.30
CA LEU A 381 7.36 19.50 9.03
C LEU A 381 7.03 20.98 8.95
N HIS A 382 7.16 21.66 10.08
CA HIS A 382 7.04 23.10 10.25
C HIS A 382 8.36 23.61 10.80
N ILE A 383 9.00 24.57 10.12
CA ILE A 383 10.30 25.11 10.50
C ILE A 383 10.18 26.62 10.58
N ALA A 384 10.17 27.14 11.81
CA ALA A 384 10.24 28.57 12.07
C ALA A 384 11.69 29.01 12.25
N TYR A 385 12.06 30.20 11.78
CA TYR A 385 13.40 30.75 11.92
C TYR A 385 13.40 32.27 11.77
N ILE A 386 14.43 32.93 12.32
CA ILE A 386 14.65 34.36 12.16
C ILE A 386 15.64 34.58 11.01
N GLU A 387 15.29 35.45 10.07
CA GLU A 387 16.18 35.86 8.96
C GLU A 387 15.87 37.31 8.58
N SER A 388 16.90 38.16 8.51
CA SER A 388 16.78 39.59 8.13
C SER A 388 15.80 40.42 8.99
N GLY A 389 15.70 40.12 10.30
CA GLY A 389 14.84 40.87 11.23
C GLY A 389 13.34 40.57 11.09
N ALA A 390 12.99 39.37 10.65
CA ALA A 390 11.62 38.88 10.61
C ALA A 390 11.59 37.37 10.92
N VAL A 391 10.49 36.90 11.51
CA VAL A 391 10.24 35.48 11.74
C VAL A 391 9.58 34.89 10.49
N HIS A 392 10.17 33.85 9.93
CA HIS A 392 9.64 33.13 8.77
C HIS A 392 9.27 31.70 9.13
N LEU A 393 8.32 31.14 8.40
CA LEU A 393 7.92 29.74 8.46
C LEU A 393 8.13 29.10 7.09
N ARG A 394 8.76 27.93 7.07
CA ARG A 394 8.63 26.95 5.99
C ARG A 394 7.85 25.76 6.47
N THR A 395 7.09 25.15 5.58
CA THR A 395 6.47 23.85 5.84
C THR A 395 6.83 22.88 4.72
N THR A 396 6.76 21.58 4.99
CA THR A 396 6.61 20.60 3.90
C THR A 396 5.16 20.55 3.44
N MET A 397 4.92 19.90 2.30
CA MET A 397 3.57 19.47 1.94
C MET A 397 3.13 18.34 2.89
N PRO A 398 1.88 18.33 3.35
CA PRO A 398 1.29 17.17 4.04
C PRO A 398 0.89 16.12 2.99
N GLU A 399 1.87 15.53 2.31
CA GLU A 399 1.82 14.21 1.64
C GLU A 399 3.22 13.86 1.08
N ASP A 400 3.55 12.59 1.20
CA ASP A 400 4.84 11.90 1.10
C ASP A 400 6.01 12.45 0.26
N VAL A 401 7.09 12.82 0.96
CA VAL A 401 8.47 12.78 0.43
C VAL A 401 9.42 12.12 1.46
N PRO A 402 10.19 11.07 1.10
CA PRO A 402 11.18 10.44 1.98
C PRO A 402 12.42 11.27 2.33
N SER A 403 12.53 12.52 1.87
CA SER A 403 13.63 13.44 2.23
C SER A 403 13.13 14.89 2.21
N PRO A 404 13.56 15.77 3.13
CA PRO A 404 13.04 17.14 3.18
C PRO A 404 13.37 18.00 1.93
N ALA A 405 14.43 17.64 1.19
CA ALA A 405 15.02 18.45 0.13
C ALA A 405 14.09 18.78 -1.06
N ALA A 406 13.13 17.92 -1.35
CA ALA A 406 12.15 18.13 -2.42
C ALA A 406 10.78 18.61 -1.91
N ALA A 407 10.62 18.75 -0.59
CA ALA A 407 9.33 18.97 0.06
C ALA A 407 9.14 20.37 0.66
N LEU A 408 10.23 21.08 1.01
CA LEU A 408 10.14 22.40 1.63
C LEU A 408 9.59 23.45 0.66
N LEU A 409 8.44 24.00 1.05
CA LEU A 409 7.74 25.04 0.31
C LEU A 409 8.40 26.42 0.51
N PRO A 410 8.04 27.44 -0.30
CA PRO A 410 8.55 28.79 -0.12
C PRO A 410 8.27 29.35 1.28
N ALA A 411 9.22 30.10 1.83
CA ALA A 411 9.10 30.71 3.15
C ALA A 411 7.98 31.77 3.18
N VAL A 412 7.27 31.82 4.30
CA VAL A 412 6.22 32.81 4.59
C VAL A 412 6.62 33.57 5.86
N THR A 413 6.74 34.89 5.77
CA THR A 413 6.94 35.75 6.95
C THR A 413 5.72 35.70 7.86
N LEU A 414 5.91 35.26 9.10
CA LEU A 414 4.88 35.21 10.14
C LEU A 414 4.80 36.52 10.92
N SER A 415 5.94 37.03 11.40
CA SER A 415 6.01 38.34 12.06
C SER A 415 7.20 39.16 11.57
N THR A 416 7.09 40.48 11.72
CA THR A 416 8.19 41.45 11.56
C THR A 416 8.58 42.08 12.90
N ARG A 417 8.09 41.53 14.02
CA ARG A 417 8.55 41.79 15.39
C ARG A 417 9.69 40.82 15.69
N VAL A 418 10.86 41.38 16.00
CA VAL A 418 12.09 40.66 16.35
C VAL A 418 12.93 41.59 17.21
N GLY A 419 13.36 41.12 18.37
CA GLY A 419 14.18 41.85 19.34
C GLY A 419 15.61 41.34 19.42
N LEU A 420 16.31 41.73 20.50
CA LEU A 420 17.63 41.20 20.83
C LEU A 420 17.57 39.86 21.57
N SER A 421 16.52 39.64 22.36
CA SER A 421 16.22 38.38 23.05
C SER A 421 15.02 37.73 22.38
N ASN A 422 15.26 36.70 21.56
CA ASN A 422 14.19 35.98 20.87
C ASN A 422 14.13 34.53 21.34
N SER A 423 12.91 34.02 21.50
CA SER A 423 12.62 32.60 21.60
C SER A 423 11.42 32.30 20.69
N ILE A 424 11.38 31.10 20.13
CA ILE A 424 10.31 30.65 19.25
C ILE A 424 9.83 29.28 19.74
N ALA A 425 8.52 29.12 19.89
CA ALA A 425 7.87 27.83 20.10
C ALA A 425 6.74 27.66 19.09
N LEU A 426 6.57 26.45 18.54
CA LEU A 426 5.50 26.17 17.59
C LEU A 426 4.82 24.82 17.84
N GLY A 427 3.56 24.74 17.42
CA GLY A 427 2.81 23.49 17.36
C GLY A 427 1.72 23.56 16.30
N ALA A 428 1.39 22.41 15.71
CA ALA A 428 0.45 22.30 14.61
C ALA A 428 -0.42 21.03 14.69
N THR A 429 -1.59 21.10 14.06
CA THR A 429 -2.52 19.96 13.91
C THR A 429 -2.31 19.25 12.58
N ALA A 430 -2.91 18.06 12.44
CA ALA A 430 -2.81 17.20 11.25
C ALA A 430 -3.27 17.82 9.92
N ASP A 431 -3.94 18.98 9.92
CA ASP A 431 -4.29 19.70 8.67
C ASP A 431 -3.26 20.78 8.29
N GLY A 432 -2.12 20.84 8.99
CA GLY A 432 -1.03 21.80 8.82
C GLY A 432 -1.31 23.19 9.43
N GLY A 433 -2.44 23.39 10.12
CA GLY A 433 -2.72 24.63 10.83
C GLY A 433 -2.31 24.58 12.31
N GLY A 434 -1.70 25.67 12.78
CA GLY A 434 -1.04 25.74 14.08
C GLY A 434 -0.81 27.19 14.53
N VAL A 435 0.02 27.35 15.57
CA VAL A 435 0.49 28.66 16.03
C VAL A 435 2.00 28.64 16.26
N MET A 436 2.61 29.80 16.09
CA MET A 436 3.95 30.12 16.58
C MET A 436 3.78 31.17 17.68
N ALA A 437 4.41 30.96 18.83
CA ALA A 437 4.61 31.98 19.85
C ALA A 437 6.07 32.43 19.83
N HIS A 438 6.29 33.73 20.02
CA HIS A 438 7.62 34.30 20.23
C HIS A 438 7.57 35.41 21.27
N SER A 439 8.69 35.63 21.94
CA SER A 439 8.94 36.85 22.72
C SER A 439 10.02 37.69 22.08
N ASP A 440 9.91 39.01 22.25
CA ASP A 440 10.93 40.00 21.95
C ASP A 440 10.95 41.10 23.03
N ASP A 441 11.69 42.19 22.80
CA ASP A 441 11.81 43.32 23.73
C ASP A 441 10.47 44.06 24.01
N ASP A 442 9.41 43.80 23.23
CA ASP A 442 8.05 44.33 23.40
C ASP A 442 7.09 43.27 24.03
N GLY A 443 7.58 42.09 24.44
CA GLY A 443 6.82 40.99 25.07
C GLY A 443 6.44 39.80 24.16
N VAL A 444 5.37 39.07 24.49
CA VAL A 444 4.92 37.84 23.81
C VAL A 444 3.86 38.12 22.73
N GLU A 445 4.15 37.75 21.47
CA GLU A 445 3.20 37.73 20.34
C GLU A 445 2.98 36.29 19.84
N VAL A 446 1.71 35.94 19.58
CA VAL A 446 1.30 34.66 18.99
C VAL A 446 0.74 34.88 17.58
N VAL A 447 1.22 34.08 16.62
CA VAL A 447 0.86 34.14 15.21
C VAL A 447 0.27 32.81 14.76
N GLY A 448 -1.01 32.82 14.37
CA GLY A 448 -1.65 31.64 13.77
C GLY A 448 -1.25 31.44 12.30
N PHE A 449 -0.94 30.19 11.93
CA PHE A 449 -0.58 29.78 10.57
C PHE A 449 -1.42 28.59 10.06
N GLY A 450 -1.35 28.34 8.75
CA GLY A 450 -2.08 27.26 8.08
C GLY A 450 -3.61 27.38 8.21
N SER A 451 -4.29 26.25 8.40
CA SER A 451 -5.75 26.19 8.57
C SER A 451 -6.22 26.81 9.89
N THR A 452 -7.37 27.50 9.82
CA THR A 452 -8.08 28.07 10.99
C THR A 452 -9.54 27.59 11.07
N ALA A 453 -9.90 26.58 10.26
CA ALA A 453 -11.17 25.89 10.33
C ALA A 453 -11.24 25.02 11.60
N PRO A 454 -12.41 24.74 12.18
CA PRO A 454 -12.51 23.69 13.20
C PRO A 454 -11.97 22.37 12.63
N THR A 455 -11.12 21.63 13.38
CA THR A 455 -10.62 20.31 12.95
C THR A 455 -11.75 19.27 12.86
N GLY A 456 -12.83 19.47 13.63
CA GLY A 456 -13.92 18.51 13.79
C GLY A 456 -13.61 17.38 14.77
N VAL A 457 -12.41 17.39 15.37
CA VAL A 457 -11.95 16.44 16.39
C VAL A 457 -11.99 17.16 17.76
N PRO A 458 -12.44 16.50 18.84
CA PRO A 458 -12.30 17.05 20.19
C PRO A 458 -10.82 17.13 20.59
N GLY A 459 -10.50 18.14 21.39
CA GLY A 459 -9.18 18.34 21.98
C GLY A 459 -9.06 17.69 23.36
N LEU A 460 -8.09 18.20 24.12
CA LEU A 460 -7.80 17.68 25.45
C LEU A 460 -9.00 17.87 26.40
N ALA A 461 -9.29 16.83 27.21
CA ALA A 461 -10.49 16.73 28.06
C ALA A 461 -11.84 16.87 27.30
N ASP A 462 -11.93 16.28 26.10
CA ASP A 462 -13.11 16.30 25.19
C ASP A 462 -13.59 17.71 24.79
N LEU A 463 -12.74 18.73 24.95
CA LEU A 463 -13.12 20.12 24.67
C LEU A 463 -13.26 20.36 23.15
N PRO A 464 -14.36 20.98 22.69
CA PRO A 464 -14.52 21.29 21.28
C PRO A 464 -13.55 22.38 20.85
N GLY A 465 -12.86 22.15 19.73
CA GLY A 465 -11.99 23.16 19.13
C GLY A 465 -12.74 24.42 18.71
N GLY A 466 -12.01 25.54 18.79
CA GLY A 466 -12.41 26.76 18.12
C GLY A 466 -12.34 26.63 16.59
N GLY A 467 -12.66 27.72 15.90
CA GLY A 467 -12.42 27.83 14.47
C GLY A 467 -13.44 28.73 13.79
N ASN A 468 -13.01 29.40 12.72
CA ASN A 468 -13.88 30.19 11.87
C ASN A 468 -13.98 29.53 10.49
N LEU A 469 -15.03 29.84 9.73
CA LEU A 469 -15.16 29.35 8.35
C LEU A 469 -13.90 29.70 7.55
N SER A 470 -13.30 28.68 6.92
CA SER A 470 -11.90 28.73 6.54
C SER A 470 -11.61 29.77 5.44
N CYS A 471 -10.42 30.34 5.52
CA CYS A 471 -9.78 31.05 4.43
C CYS A 471 -9.07 30.09 3.44
N THR A 472 -9.02 28.79 3.71
CA THR A 472 -8.19 27.81 2.98
C THR A 472 -8.94 27.12 1.86
N THR A 473 -10.28 27.16 1.86
CA THR A 473 -11.12 26.59 0.81
C THR A 473 -11.85 27.72 0.08
N ILE A 474 -11.86 27.67 -1.26
CA ILE A 474 -12.83 28.42 -2.07
C ILE A 474 -13.60 27.49 -2.99
N GLY A 475 -14.91 27.71 -3.09
CA GLY A 475 -15.71 27.15 -4.17
C GLY A 475 -15.34 27.83 -5.49
N PHE A 476 -15.02 27.03 -6.51
CA PHE A 476 -14.60 27.49 -7.82
C PHE A 476 -15.41 26.72 -8.88
N GLY A 477 -16.64 27.19 -9.12
CA GLY A 477 -17.58 26.54 -10.03
C GLY A 477 -18.08 25.21 -9.46
N SER A 478 -17.81 24.10 -10.15
CA SER A 478 -18.09 22.74 -9.65
C SER A 478 -16.92 22.11 -8.89
N PHE A 479 -15.85 22.87 -8.63
CA PHE A 479 -14.61 22.39 -8.02
C PHE A 479 -14.39 23.07 -6.67
N GLU A 480 -13.58 22.43 -5.83
CA GLU A 480 -13.02 23.05 -4.64
C GLU A 480 -11.55 23.37 -4.94
N VAL A 481 -11.10 24.58 -4.58
CA VAL A 481 -9.68 24.91 -4.56
C VAL A 481 -9.26 25.03 -3.11
N ARG A 482 -8.29 24.21 -2.71
CA ARG A 482 -7.73 24.19 -1.37
C ARG A 482 -6.34 24.83 -1.39
N ALA A 483 -6.11 25.80 -0.53
CA ALA A 483 -4.78 26.28 -0.20
C ALA A 483 -4.06 25.20 0.61
N LEU A 484 -2.91 24.76 0.11
CA LEU A 484 -2.03 23.80 0.78
C LEU A 484 -1.13 24.51 1.80
N GLN A 485 -0.99 25.84 1.67
CA GLN A 485 -0.40 26.71 2.68
C GLN A 485 -1.14 28.05 2.78
N GLY A 486 -1.26 28.54 4.02
CA GLY A 486 -1.77 29.89 4.32
C GLY A 486 -3.23 30.11 3.90
N CYS A 487 -3.61 31.39 3.82
CA CYS A 487 -4.97 31.81 3.49
C CYS A 487 -5.12 32.28 2.04
N PHE A 488 -6.34 32.12 1.50
CA PHE A 488 -6.84 32.91 0.38
C PHE A 488 -7.21 34.33 0.85
N PHE A 489 -6.57 35.34 0.27
CA PHE A 489 -6.81 36.75 0.54
C PHE A 489 -7.75 37.35 -0.49
N ARG A 490 -8.83 38.02 -0.07
CA ARG A 490 -9.66 38.80 -0.99
C ARG A 490 -8.98 40.11 -1.38
N GLY A 491 -9.09 40.48 -2.66
CA GLY A 491 -8.68 41.79 -3.16
C GLY A 491 -9.47 42.94 -2.51
N THR A 492 -9.04 44.17 -2.73
CA THR A 492 -9.72 45.38 -2.21
C THR A 492 -10.40 46.17 -3.33
N GLY A 493 -11.32 47.07 -2.94
CA GLY A 493 -12.00 47.99 -3.86
C GLY A 493 -12.70 47.27 -5.02
N ALA A 494 -12.39 47.67 -6.26
CA ALA A 494 -12.93 47.06 -7.48
C ALA A 494 -12.57 45.58 -7.67
N ASN A 495 -11.54 45.08 -6.97
CA ASN A 495 -11.06 43.70 -7.04
C ASN A 495 -11.57 42.81 -5.88
N LYS A 496 -12.56 43.26 -5.10
CA LYS A 496 -13.08 42.56 -3.89
C LYS A 496 -13.61 41.13 -4.07
N ARG A 497 -13.83 40.71 -5.32
CA ARG A 497 -14.26 39.35 -5.69
C ARG A 497 -13.10 38.42 -6.04
N LEU A 498 -11.94 38.98 -6.33
CA LEU A 498 -10.72 38.19 -6.58
C LEU A 498 -10.18 37.65 -5.27
N VAL A 499 -9.61 36.47 -5.38
CA VAL A 499 -8.85 35.78 -4.36
C VAL A 499 -7.38 35.73 -4.80
N VAL A 500 -6.46 35.86 -3.86
CA VAL A 500 -5.01 35.76 -4.10
C VAL A 500 -4.40 34.83 -3.06
N THR A 501 -3.40 34.05 -3.45
CA THR A 501 -2.50 33.36 -2.52
C THR A 501 -1.05 33.43 -3.00
N ARG A 502 -0.11 33.26 -2.08
CA ARG A 502 1.32 33.02 -2.35
C ARG A 502 1.75 31.59 -2.04
N GLY A 503 0.90 30.81 -1.36
CA GLY A 503 1.13 29.40 -1.09
C GLY A 503 0.68 28.52 -2.26
N ALA A 504 1.10 27.26 -2.23
CA ALA A 504 0.61 26.24 -3.15
C ALA A 504 -0.90 26.01 -2.99
N ILE A 505 -1.56 25.58 -4.07
CA ILE A 505 -2.97 25.16 -4.08
C ILE A 505 -3.12 23.77 -4.69
N SER A 506 -4.16 23.04 -4.26
CA SER A 506 -4.69 21.87 -4.97
C SER A 506 -6.01 22.23 -5.65
N LEU A 507 -6.15 21.78 -6.90
CA LEU A 507 -7.35 21.82 -7.71
C LEU A 507 -7.67 20.36 -8.10
N ASN A 508 -8.50 19.68 -7.32
CA ASN A 508 -8.89 18.27 -7.50
C ASN A 508 -7.68 17.34 -7.74
N GLY A 509 -6.70 17.37 -6.82
CA GLY A 509 -5.47 16.57 -6.87
C GLY A 509 -4.36 17.13 -7.78
N LEU A 510 -4.61 18.15 -8.59
CA LEU A 510 -3.56 18.84 -9.35
C LEU A 510 -2.99 20.01 -8.54
N GLU A 511 -1.70 19.96 -8.25
CA GLU A 511 -1.02 21.00 -7.49
C GLU A 511 -0.55 22.15 -8.40
N ILE A 512 -0.72 23.38 -7.93
CA ILE A 512 -0.15 24.57 -8.57
C ILE A 512 0.67 25.32 -7.52
N VAL A 513 1.99 25.32 -7.70
CA VAL A 513 2.98 25.86 -6.77
C VAL A 513 3.58 27.13 -7.37
N PRO A 514 3.26 28.34 -6.87
CA PRO A 514 3.90 29.56 -7.34
C PRO A 514 5.36 29.62 -6.88
N ASP A 515 6.24 30.13 -7.75
CA ASP A 515 7.66 30.31 -7.42
C ASP A 515 7.84 31.41 -6.37
N ALA A 516 9.02 31.48 -5.73
CA ALA A 516 9.34 32.50 -4.74
C ALA A 516 9.06 33.93 -5.27
N GLY A 517 8.27 34.71 -4.53
CA GLY A 517 7.83 36.06 -4.92
C GLY A 517 6.65 36.11 -5.89
N SER A 518 6.25 34.99 -6.49
CA SER A 518 5.08 34.87 -7.38
C SER A 518 3.77 34.73 -6.60
N GLN A 519 2.64 34.90 -7.29
CA GLN A 519 1.30 34.86 -6.69
C GLN A 519 0.28 34.21 -7.63
N LEU A 520 -0.65 33.46 -7.07
CA LEU A 520 -1.84 32.96 -7.75
C LEU A 520 -3.01 33.90 -7.52
N VAL A 521 -3.75 34.24 -8.58
CA VAL A 521 -4.95 35.08 -8.55
C VAL A 521 -6.12 34.31 -9.14
N LEU A 522 -7.14 34.10 -8.33
CA LEU A 522 -8.36 33.34 -8.65
C LEU A 522 -9.55 34.30 -8.73
N ASP A 523 -10.39 34.14 -9.75
CA ASP A 523 -11.69 34.82 -9.88
C ASP A 523 -12.78 33.74 -9.82
N PRO A 524 -13.29 33.38 -8.62
CA PRO A 524 -14.22 32.26 -8.45
C PRO A 524 -15.59 32.50 -9.09
N ASP A 525 -15.98 33.77 -9.32
CA ASP A 525 -17.24 34.11 -10.00
C ASP A 525 -17.14 33.92 -11.52
N LEU A 526 -15.96 34.15 -12.10
CA LEU A 526 -15.70 34.01 -13.54
C LEU A 526 -14.85 32.80 -13.89
N LEU A 527 -14.56 31.93 -12.92
CA LEU A 527 -13.71 30.75 -13.06
C LEU A 527 -12.38 31.04 -13.77
N ARG A 528 -11.61 32.04 -13.31
CA ARG A 528 -10.28 32.36 -13.87
C ARG A 528 -9.15 32.09 -12.90
N LEU A 529 -8.04 31.61 -13.43
CA LEU A 529 -6.78 31.36 -12.73
C LEU A 529 -5.64 32.08 -13.48
N ASP A 530 -4.97 33.01 -12.80
CA ASP A 530 -3.85 33.79 -13.32
C ASP A 530 -2.65 33.69 -12.38
N THR A 531 -1.43 33.62 -12.93
CA THR A 531 -0.19 33.81 -12.16
C THR A 531 0.40 35.22 -12.37
N ILE A 532 0.86 35.81 -11.29
CA ILE A 532 1.69 37.02 -11.25
C ILE A 532 3.09 36.54 -10.90
N GLY A 533 3.98 36.49 -11.90
CA GLY A 533 5.17 35.63 -11.84
C GLY A 533 4.85 34.20 -12.31
N THR A 534 5.76 33.28 -12.05
CA THR A 534 5.75 31.89 -12.54
C THR A 534 5.26 30.90 -11.49
N ALA A 535 4.79 29.73 -11.95
CA ALA A 535 4.34 28.63 -11.12
C ALA A 535 4.63 27.28 -11.82
N ARG A 536 4.83 26.24 -11.01
CA ARG A 536 4.89 24.84 -11.43
C ARG A 536 3.51 24.21 -11.32
N VAL A 537 3.13 23.37 -12.29
CA VAL A 537 1.91 22.55 -12.26
C VAL A 537 2.35 21.10 -12.11
N LEU A 538 1.97 20.46 -11.00
CA LEU A 538 2.48 19.15 -10.60
C LEU A 538 1.35 18.13 -10.47
N ALA A 539 1.62 16.91 -10.90
CA ALA A 539 0.83 15.72 -10.61
C ALA A 539 1.71 14.77 -9.77
N ARG A 540 1.33 14.50 -8.52
CA ARG A 540 2.17 13.77 -7.54
C ARG A 540 1.43 12.61 -6.87
N ASN A 541 2.16 11.56 -6.52
CA ASN A 541 1.83 10.61 -5.45
C ASN A 541 3.09 10.34 -4.60
N ASP A 542 2.95 9.48 -3.60
CA ASP A 542 3.96 9.07 -2.61
C ASP A 542 5.28 8.50 -3.22
N SER A 543 5.27 8.19 -4.51
CA SER A 543 6.34 7.50 -5.24
C SER A 543 6.82 8.22 -6.50
N ALA A 544 6.14 9.28 -6.94
CA ALA A 544 6.38 9.95 -8.22
C ALA A 544 5.84 11.38 -8.25
N GLU A 545 6.66 12.32 -8.71
CA GLU A 545 6.27 13.67 -9.11
C GLU A 545 6.43 13.81 -10.64
N ILE A 546 5.40 14.33 -11.30
CA ILE A 546 5.46 14.73 -12.70
C ILE A 546 5.18 16.23 -12.79
N GLU A 547 6.19 17.00 -13.19
CA GLU A 547 6.01 18.39 -13.59
C GLU A 547 5.40 18.44 -14.99
N LEU A 548 4.18 18.96 -15.08
CA LEU A 548 3.44 19.08 -16.34
C LEU A 548 3.74 20.40 -17.05
N PHE A 549 4.11 21.44 -16.30
CA PHE A 549 4.41 22.77 -16.80
C PHE A 549 5.15 23.62 -15.75
N HIS A 550 6.11 24.43 -16.20
CA HIS A 550 6.68 25.53 -15.43
C HIS A 550 6.63 26.82 -16.23
N GLY A 551 6.02 27.87 -15.66
CA GLY A 551 5.91 29.16 -16.32
C GLY A 551 4.74 30.00 -15.83
N ARG A 552 4.30 30.96 -16.64
CA ARG A 552 3.16 31.82 -16.34
C ARG A 552 1.85 31.18 -16.81
N ILE A 553 0.79 31.26 -16.01
CA ILE A 553 -0.52 30.69 -16.32
C ILE A 553 -1.55 31.80 -16.45
N GLN A 554 -2.35 31.80 -17.50
CA GLN A 554 -3.47 32.70 -17.73
C GLN A 554 -4.65 31.91 -18.32
N ARG A 555 -5.52 31.40 -17.45
CA ARG A 555 -6.53 30.41 -17.80
C ARG A 555 -7.94 30.88 -17.44
N ASP A 556 -8.81 30.96 -18.44
CA ASP A 556 -10.26 31.13 -18.27
C ASP A 556 -10.94 29.75 -18.35
N LEU A 557 -11.67 29.36 -17.30
CA LEU A 557 -12.34 28.06 -17.14
C LEU A 557 -13.88 28.21 -17.23
N ALA A 558 -14.41 29.42 -17.50
CA ALA A 558 -15.85 29.73 -17.44
C ALA A 558 -16.75 28.90 -18.38
N GLY A 559 -16.17 28.24 -19.38
CA GLY A 559 -16.87 27.41 -20.36
C GLY A 559 -16.74 25.90 -20.16
N LEU A 560 -15.88 25.43 -19.25
CA LEU A 560 -15.53 24.01 -19.14
C LEU A 560 -16.63 23.17 -18.47
N ARG A 561 -16.67 21.89 -18.87
CA ARG A 561 -17.56 20.83 -18.39
C ARG A 561 -16.72 19.58 -18.07
N PRO A 562 -17.24 18.61 -17.31
CA PRO A 562 -16.62 17.30 -17.22
C PRO A 562 -16.42 16.69 -18.62
N GLY A 563 -15.21 16.22 -18.90
CA GLY A 563 -14.74 15.81 -20.22
C GLY A 563 -13.91 16.86 -20.98
N ASP A 564 -13.98 18.15 -20.59
CA ASP A 564 -13.17 19.20 -21.22
C ASP A 564 -11.76 19.30 -20.60
N ARG A 565 -10.82 19.89 -21.35
CA ARG A 565 -9.42 20.07 -20.97
C ARG A 565 -9.23 21.29 -20.06
N ILE A 566 -8.75 21.10 -18.83
CA ILE A 566 -8.27 22.18 -17.95
C ILE A 566 -7.00 22.80 -18.55
N PHE A 567 -6.05 21.94 -18.92
CA PHE A 567 -4.78 22.31 -19.51
C PHE A 567 -4.48 21.42 -20.73
N GLU A 568 -3.60 21.90 -21.61
CA GLU A 568 -3.05 21.13 -22.72
C GLU A 568 -1.61 21.55 -22.91
N PHE A 569 -0.70 20.76 -22.33
CA PHE A 569 0.72 21.07 -22.36
C PHE A 569 1.36 20.39 -23.59
N PRO A 570 2.04 21.13 -24.48
CA PRO A 570 2.74 20.53 -25.61
C PRO A 570 4.00 19.82 -25.11
N ARG A 571 4.42 18.77 -25.82
CA ARG A 571 5.61 17.97 -25.48
C ARG A 571 6.88 18.78 -25.28
N GLU A 572 7.02 19.90 -25.98
CA GLU A 572 8.15 20.83 -25.85
C GLU A 572 8.26 21.47 -24.46
N SER A 573 7.20 21.40 -23.64
CA SER A 573 7.10 22.07 -22.33
C SER A 573 7.28 21.15 -21.11
N PHE A 574 7.53 19.84 -21.30
CA PHE A 574 7.79 18.90 -20.21
C PHE A 574 8.65 17.72 -20.69
N GLN A 575 9.40 17.09 -19.78
CA GLN A 575 10.09 15.82 -20.05
C GLN A 575 9.70 14.79 -18.99
N ALA A 576 8.94 13.77 -19.39
CA ALA A 576 8.44 12.73 -18.50
C ALA A 576 8.64 11.34 -19.11
N GLU A 577 9.03 10.39 -18.27
CA GLU A 577 9.00 8.96 -18.56
C GLU A 577 7.99 8.28 -17.64
N VAL A 578 7.11 7.43 -18.18
CA VAL A 578 6.20 6.60 -17.40
C VAL A 578 6.67 5.15 -17.51
N LEU A 579 6.96 4.51 -16.38
CA LEU A 579 7.54 3.16 -16.28
C LEU A 579 8.81 2.96 -17.16
N GLY A 580 9.59 4.03 -17.35
CA GLY A 580 10.81 4.03 -18.19
C GLY A 580 10.56 4.21 -19.69
N PHE A 581 9.33 4.49 -20.12
CA PHE A 581 9.03 4.86 -21.51
C PHE A 581 8.82 6.38 -21.62
N PRO A 582 9.49 7.08 -22.57
CA PRO A 582 9.33 8.52 -22.74
C PRO A 582 7.93 8.87 -23.27
N VAL A 583 7.31 9.90 -22.72
CA VAL A 583 6.04 10.43 -23.23
C VAL A 583 6.25 11.03 -24.63
N ALA A 584 5.47 10.55 -25.60
CA ALA A 584 5.62 10.83 -27.03
C ALA A 584 4.70 11.95 -27.54
N SER A 585 3.59 12.22 -26.86
CA SER A 585 2.57 13.21 -27.18
C SER A 585 2.65 14.46 -26.30
N GLY A 586 1.77 15.45 -26.55
CA GLY A 586 1.39 16.41 -25.50
C GLY A 586 0.48 15.77 -24.45
N LEU A 587 0.30 16.44 -23.31
CA LEU A 587 -0.54 15.98 -22.20
C LEU A 587 -1.79 16.88 -22.08
N PRO A 588 -2.97 16.43 -22.54
CA PRO A 588 -4.23 17.05 -22.20
C PRO A 588 -4.62 16.65 -20.76
N VAL A 589 -4.95 17.65 -19.94
CA VAL A 589 -5.39 17.45 -18.56
C VAL A 589 -6.91 17.60 -18.53
N GLU A 590 -7.63 16.49 -18.50
CA GLU A 590 -9.09 16.40 -18.65
C GLU A 590 -9.82 16.35 -17.29
N LEU A 591 -10.98 17.01 -17.22
CA LEU A 591 -11.89 16.91 -16.08
C LEU A 591 -12.67 15.59 -16.12
N THR A 592 -12.75 14.87 -14.99
CA THR A 592 -13.71 13.76 -14.85
C THR A 592 -14.97 14.19 -14.08
N ALA A 593 -16.09 13.52 -14.33
CA ALA A 593 -17.33 13.79 -13.62
C ALA A 593 -17.29 13.14 -12.22
N GLY A 594 -17.53 13.92 -11.17
CA GLY A 594 -17.72 13.40 -9.81
C GLY A 594 -19.02 12.63 -9.69
N GLY A 595 -18.94 11.31 -9.68
CA GLY A 595 -20.09 10.42 -9.50
C GLY A 595 -19.73 8.95 -9.75
N ASP A 596 -20.22 8.07 -8.88
CA ASP A 596 -20.24 6.64 -9.16
C ASP A 596 -21.26 6.34 -10.28
N ALA A 597 -21.23 5.11 -10.82
CA ALA A 597 -22.20 4.63 -11.80
C ALA A 597 -23.67 4.55 -11.28
N ARG A 598 -23.95 5.10 -10.09
CA ARG A 598 -25.26 5.17 -9.43
C ARG A 598 -25.69 6.62 -9.13
N GLY A 599 -24.90 7.62 -9.52
CA GLY A 599 -25.29 9.04 -9.46
C GLY A 599 -25.17 9.70 -8.08
N SER A 600 -24.34 9.16 -7.20
CA SER A 600 -24.07 9.75 -5.88
C SER A 600 -23.21 11.03 -6.02
N ARG A 601 -23.79 12.20 -5.70
CA ARG A 601 -23.09 13.52 -5.69
C ARG A 601 -22.06 13.69 -4.56
N ARG A 602 -21.56 12.62 -3.95
CA ARG A 602 -20.57 12.66 -2.85
C ARG A 602 -19.16 12.21 -3.26
N ALA A 603 -18.98 11.69 -4.47
CA ALA A 603 -17.64 11.49 -5.04
C ALA A 603 -17.17 12.79 -5.69
N GLY A 604 -16.03 13.33 -5.26
CA GLY A 604 -15.36 14.44 -5.95
C GLY A 604 -14.99 14.05 -7.38
N GLY A 605 -14.96 15.01 -8.29
CA GLY A 605 -14.47 14.76 -9.66
C GLY A 605 -12.94 14.74 -9.66
N GLY A 606 -12.31 13.70 -10.19
CA GLY A 606 -10.85 13.65 -10.34
C GLY A 606 -10.38 14.27 -11.65
N ILE A 607 -9.06 14.25 -11.88
CA ILE A 607 -8.43 14.65 -13.13
C ILE A 607 -7.91 13.43 -13.88
N ARG A 608 -8.03 13.44 -15.21
CA ARG A 608 -7.54 12.39 -16.10
C ARG A 608 -6.49 12.96 -17.05
N ILE A 609 -5.38 12.27 -17.24
CA ILE A 609 -4.31 12.68 -18.14
C ILE A 609 -3.98 11.49 -19.06
N PRO A 610 -4.58 11.38 -20.25
CA PRO A 610 -4.13 10.41 -21.25
C PRO A 610 -2.78 10.83 -21.83
N PHE A 611 -1.93 9.85 -22.13
CA PHE A 611 -0.57 10.06 -22.63
C PHE A 611 -0.18 8.96 -23.61
N ASP A 612 0.57 9.30 -24.66
CA ASP A 612 1.23 8.30 -25.51
C ASP A 612 2.67 8.08 -25.03
N VAL A 613 3.18 6.85 -25.10
CA VAL A 613 4.58 6.50 -24.82
C VAL A 613 5.30 6.03 -26.08
N GLY A 614 6.54 6.46 -26.27
CA GLY A 614 7.38 6.08 -27.41
C GLY A 614 8.22 4.83 -27.10
N LEU A 615 8.16 3.83 -27.97
CA LEU A 615 9.11 2.72 -27.95
C LEU A 615 10.44 3.08 -28.63
N PRO A 616 11.56 2.40 -28.30
CA PRO A 616 12.83 2.56 -28.99
C PRO A 616 12.71 2.38 -30.51
N ALA A 617 13.52 3.12 -31.27
CA ALA A 617 13.43 3.20 -32.73
C ALA A 617 13.63 1.84 -33.43
N GLU A 618 14.37 0.93 -32.79
CA GLU A 618 14.63 -0.45 -33.21
C GLU A 618 13.34 -1.27 -33.34
N PHE A 619 12.29 -0.93 -32.58
CA PHE A 619 10.98 -1.56 -32.68
C PHE A 619 10.08 -0.92 -33.75
N GLY A 620 10.55 0.07 -34.51
CA GLY A 620 9.77 0.71 -35.60
C GLY A 620 9.01 1.98 -35.19
N GLY A 621 9.27 2.52 -33.99
CA GLY A 621 8.70 3.80 -33.54
C GLY A 621 7.22 3.75 -33.15
N PHE A 622 6.71 2.57 -32.75
CA PHE A 622 5.33 2.44 -32.28
C PHE A 622 5.10 3.19 -30.97
N THR A 623 3.84 3.62 -30.78
CA THR A 623 3.36 4.31 -29.59
C THR A 623 2.46 3.39 -28.76
N GLY A 624 2.73 3.28 -27.47
CA GLY A 624 1.72 2.86 -26.50
C GLY A 624 0.83 4.03 -26.09
N ALA A 625 -0.34 3.75 -25.55
CA ALA A 625 -1.27 4.74 -25.00
C ALA A 625 -1.64 4.35 -23.57
N GLY A 626 -1.61 5.31 -22.65
CA GLY A 626 -1.96 5.13 -21.25
C GLY A 626 -2.84 6.25 -20.70
N VAL A 627 -3.32 6.05 -19.48
CA VAL A 627 -4.15 7.00 -18.75
C VAL A 627 -3.64 7.10 -17.32
N LEU A 628 -3.29 8.31 -16.89
CA LEU A 628 -3.11 8.65 -15.47
C LEU A 628 -4.43 9.25 -14.92
N ARG A 629 -4.69 9.04 -13.63
CA ARG A 629 -5.78 9.67 -12.89
C ARG A 629 -5.22 10.30 -11.62
N LEU A 630 -5.66 11.51 -11.27
CA LEU A 630 -5.44 12.12 -9.96
C LEU A 630 -6.74 11.99 -9.15
N GLU A 631 -6.62 11.45 -7.94
CA GLU A 631 -7.69 11.32 -6.95
C GLU A 631 -7.33 12.13 -5.70
N ASP A 632 -8.25 12.98 -5.20
CA ASP A 632 -8.06 13.68 -3.93
C ASP A 632 -7.81 12.66 -2.80
N GLY A 633 -6.68 12.78 -2.11
CA GLY A 633 -6.27 11.89 -1.01
C GLY A 633 -5.71 10.52 -1.43
N ARG A 634 -5.45 10.28 -2.73
CA ARG A 634 -4.67 9.11 -3.23
C ARG A 634 -3.61 9.48 -4.26
N GLY A 635 -3.50 10.77 -4.59
CA GLY A 635 -2.55 11.32 -5.55
C GLY A 635 -2.72 10.76 -6.97
N LEU A 636 -1.60 10.72 -7.68
CA LEU A 636 -1.43 10.19 -9.03
C LEU A 636 -1.52 8.66 -9.06
N VAL A 637 -2.35 8.11 -9.94
CA VAL A 637 -2.52 6.67 -10.13
C VAL A 637 -2.48 6.38 -11.64
N LEU A 638 -1.77 5.33 -12.05
CA LEU A 638 -1.91 4.80 -13.41
C LEU A 638 -3.25 4.04 -13.48
N ASP A 639 -4.09 4.37 -14.46
CA ASP A 639 -5.41 3.75 -14.66
C ASP A 639 -5.36 2.64 -15.72
N SER A 640 -4.60 2.87 -16.80
CA SER A 640 -4.31 1.86 -17.83
C SER A 640 -3.06 2.20 -18.64
N LEU A 641 -2.45 1.18 -19.25
CA LEU A 641 -1.38 1.31 -20.24
C LEU A 641 -1.46 0.17 -21.27
N ARG A 642 -1.62 0.51 -22.55
CA ARG A 642 -1.57 -0.43 -23.68
C ARG A 642 -0.38 -0.11 -24.57
N ILE A 643 0.52 -1.05 -24.76
CA ILE A 643 1.66 -0.95 -25.68
C ILE A 643 1.44 -1.96 -26.81
N HIS A 644 1.43 -1.50 -28.06
CA HIS A 644 1.35 -2.36 -29.24
C HIS A 644 2.65 -2.26 -30.06
N VAL A 645 3.14 -3.40 -30.54
CA VAL A 645 4.37 -3.55 -31.31
C VAL A 645 4.06 -4.30 -32.59
N GLY A 646 4.31 -3.66 -33.73
CA GLY A 646 4.33 -4.34 -35.03
C GLY A 646 3.07 -4.18 -35.89
N PRO A 647 2.96 -4.98 -36.96
CA PRO A 647 3.89 -6.04 -37.37
C PRO A 647 5.29 -5.53 -37.78
N VAL A 648 6.35 -6.08 -37.16
CA VAL A 648 7.77 -5.81 -37.47
C VAL A 648 8.37 -6.94 -38.29
N GLY A 649 8.92 -6.62 -39.46
CA GLY A 649 9.60 -7.59 -40.32
C GLY A 649 11.10 -7.74 -39.98
N PHE A 650 11.50 -8.93 -39.55
CA PHE A 650 12.91 -9.33 -39.39
C PHE A 650 13.30 -10.28 -40.53
N GLY A 651 13.53 -9.71 -41.72
CA GLY A 651 13.84 -10.47 -42.93
C GLY A 651 12.64 -11.28 -43.44
N VAL A 652 12.62 -12.58 -43.15
CA VAL A 652 11.52 -13.50 -43.50
C VAL A 652 10.59 -13.83 -42.32
N LEU A 653 10.84 -13.22 -41.16
CA LEU A 653 10.02 -13.35 -39.96
C LEU A 653 9.18 -12.09 -39.76
N THR A 654 7.96 -12.22 -39.25
CA THR A 654 7.15 -11.06 -38.81
C THR A 654 6.76 -11.24 -37.36
N PHE A 655 7.03 -10.24 -36.52
CA PHE A 655 6.69 -10.22 -35.11
C PHE A 655 5.62 -9.17 -34.80
N GLU A 656 4.64 -9.51 -33.98
CA GLU A 656 3.60 -8.60 -33.50
C GLU A 656 3.33 -8.92 -32.02
N ALA A 657 3.19 -7.91 -31.16
CA ALA A 657 2.86 -8.11 -29.75
C ALA A 657 2.02 -6.96 -29.18
N THR A 658 1.23 -7.26 -28.16
CA THR A 658 0.48 -6.28 -27.36
C THR A 658 0.73 -6.57 -25.88
N VAL A 659 1.00 -5.54 -25.11
CA VAL A 659 1.08 -5.59 -23.64
C VAL A 659 0.04 -4.62 -23.08
N ASP A 660 -0.82 -5.14 -22.22
CA ASP A 660 -1.90 -4.41 -21.57
C ASP A 660 -1.70 -4.43 -20.05
N TRP A 661 -1.92 -3.29 -19.43
CA TRP A 661 -2.02 -3.11 -17.99
C TRP A 661 -3.27 -2.34 -17.62
N VAL A 662 -3.93 -2.77 -16.55
CA VAL A 662 -5.11 -2.10 -15.99
C VAL A 662 -5.00 -1.94 -14.47
N ALA A 663 -5.62 -0.87 -13.96
CA ALA A 663 -5.75 -0.61 -12.53
C ALA A 663 -6.26 -1.84 -11.77
N GLY A 664 -5.63 -2.13 -10.62
CA GLY A 664 -5.74 -3.44 -9.96
C GLY A 664 -4.58 -4.40 -10.27
N GLY A 665 -3.52 -3.92 -10.93
CA GLY A 665 -2.25 -4.66 -11.03
C GLY A 665 -2.28 -5.87 -11.97
N THR A 666 -3.21 -5.91 -12.92
CA THR A 666 -3.27 -6.99 -13.92
C THR A 666 -2.46 -6.59 -15.15
N TRP A 667 -1.49 -7.43 -15.53
CA TRP A 667 -0.75 -7.37 -16.78
C TRP A 667 -1.16 -8.54 -17.68
N THR A 668 -1.41 -8.27 -18.96
CA THR A 668 -1.60 -9.30 -19.99
C THR A 668 -0.74 -9.00 -21.21
N GLY A 669 -0.08 -10.02 -21.77
CA GLY A 669 0.77 -9.89 -22.94
C GLY A 669 0.42 -10.96 -23.98
N ASP A 670 0.14 -10.51 -25.21
CA ASP A 670 -0.09 -11.35 -26.37
C ASP A 670 1.03 -11.14 -27.40
N GLY A 671 1.53 -12.22 -28.01
CA GLY A 671 2.60 -12.16 -28.99
C GLY A 671 2.41 -13.16 -30.12
N THR A 672 2.74 -12.78 -31.35
CA THR A 672 2.78 -13.69 -32.49
C THR A 672 4.06 -13.52 -33.30
N LEU A 673 4.60 -14.65 -33.74
CA LEU A 673 5.78 -14.73 -34.60
C LEU A 673 5.42 -15.56 -35.84
N GLN A 674 5.27 -14.88 -36.96
CA GLN A 674 5.11 -15.51 -38.26
C GLN A 674 6.47 -15.97 -38.78
N LEU A 675 6.59 -17.27 -39.03
CA LEU A 675 7.73 -17.92 -39.67
C LEU A 675 7.35 -18.30 -41.11
N PRO A 676 8.34 -18.55 -42.00
CA PRO A 676 8.10 -19.17 -43.30
C PRO A 676 7.50 -20.58 -43.22
N ALA A 677 7.64 -21.25 -42.07
CA ALA A 677 7.20 -22.61 -41.81
C ALA A 677 5.92 -22.71 -40.95
N GLY A 678 5.30 -21.59 -40.56
CA GLY A 678 4.13 -21.58 -39.68
C GLY A 678 4.01 -20.33 -38.83
N LYS A 679 3.01 -20.29 -37.94
CA LYS A 679 2.81 -19.21 -36.96
C LYS A 679 3.04 -19.74 -35.55
N ILE A 680 3.78 -19.01 -34.74
CA ILE A 680 3.79 -19.18 -33.27
C ILE A 680 2.91 -18.08 -32.67
N ALA A 681 2.08 -18.41 -31.70
CA ALA A 681 1.38 -17.45 -30.85
C ALA A 681 1.64 -17.77 -29.38
N ALA A 682 1.71 -16.75 -28.54
CA ALA A 682 1.92 -16.88 -27.11
C ALA A 682 1.08 -15.84 -26.35
N HIS A 683 0.64 -16.22 -25.15
CA HIS A 683 -0.07 -15.37 -24.20
C HIS A 683 0.55 -15.51 -22.80
N VAL A 684 0.55 -14.45 -22.01
CA VAL A 684 0.96 -14.44 -20.60
C VAL A 684 0.11 -13.46 -19.80
N ALA A 685 -0.20 -13.80 -18.55
CA ALA A 685 -0.92 -12.94 -17.62
C ALA A 685 -0.31 -12.97 -16.20
N PHE A 686 -0.29 -11.80 -15.56
CA PHE A 686 0.06 -11.60 -14.15
C PHE A 686 -1.07 -10.80 -13.48
N ILE A 687 -1.37 -11.12 -12.22
CA ILE A 687 -2.40 -10.43 -11.42
C ILE A 687 -1.77 -10.10 -10.07
N GLU A 688 -1.70 -8.80 -9.74
CA GLU A 688 -1.07 -8.25 -8.53
C GLU A 688 0.45 -8.55 -8.44
N GLY A 689 1.11 -8.66 -9.59
CA GLY A 689 2.53 -9.04 -9.71
C GLY A 689 2.78 -10.54 -9.76
N ASP A 690 1.85 -11.36 -9.23
CA ASP A 690 1.91 -12.82 -9.29
C ASP A 690 1.53 -13.35 -10.68
N PHE A 691 2.32 -14.29 -11.21
CA PHE A 691 1.98 -15.02 -12.43
C PHE A 691 0.62 -15.73 -12.30
N ASP A 692 -0.26 -15.56 -13.29
CA ASP A 692 -1.55 -16.27 -13.35
C ASP A 692 -1.51 -17.41 -14.38
N ASN A 693 -1.21 -17.11 -15.64
CA ASN A 693 -1.20 -18.09 -16.71
C ASN A 693 -0.28 -17.72 -17.88
N ALA A 694 0.06 -18.73 -18.69
CA ALA A 694 0.68 -18.57 -20.00
C ALA A 694 0.21 -19.67 -20.95
N SER A 695 0.18 -19.38 -22.24
CA SER A 695 -0.04 -20.39 -23.28
C SER A 695 0.81 -20.14 -24.52
N ILE A 696 1.02 -21.19 -25.31
CA ILE A 696 1.76 -21.15 -26.58
C ILE A 696 1.08 -22.08 -27.59
N SER A 697 0.98 -21.65 -28.85
CA SER A 697 0.58 -22.49 -29.98
C SER A 697 1.56 -22.37 -31.14
N TYR A 698 1.63 -23.43 -31.94
CA TYR A 698 2.36 -23.48 -33.20
C TYR A 698 1.48 -24.11 -34.29
N ASP A 699 1.19 -23.32 -35.30
CA ASP A 699 0.38 -23.66 -36.48
C ASP A 699 1.30 -23.78 -37.71
N PRO A 700 1.81 -24.99 -38.05
CA PRO A 700 2.71 -25.17 -39.20
C PRO A 700 2.04 -24.87 -40.54
N ASN A 701 2.76 -24.18 -41.42
CA ASN A 701 2.34 -23.87 -42.79
C ASN A 701 3.52 -24.04 -43.76
N PRO A 702 3.49 -25.03 -44.68
CA PRO A 702 2.47 -26.06 -44.82
C PRO A 702 2.44 -27.04 -43.61
N PRO A 703 1.31 -27.74 -43.39
CA PRO A 703 1.20 -28.77 -42.34
C PRO A 703 2.31 -29.83 -42.40
N VAL A 704 2.83 -30.24 -41.25
CA VAL A 704 3.99 -31.16 -41.18
C VAL A 704 3.52 -32.61 -41.38
N PRO A 705 4.02 -33.35 -42.39
CA PRO A 705 3.66 -34.75 -42.57
C PRO A 705 4.24 -35.61 -41.43
N ILE A 706 3.38 -36.29 -40.69
CA ILE A 706 3.73 -37.25 -39.64
C ILE A 706 3.45 -38.71 -40.04
N GLY A 707 2.79 -38.90 -41.17
CA GLY A 707 2.52 -40.21 -41.79
C GLY A 707 2.09 -40.05 -43.24
N GLN A 708 1.85 -41.16 -43.93
CA GLN A 708 1.36 -41.13 -45.30
C GLN A 708 -0.06 -40.54 -45.34
N PHE A 709 -0.22 -39.36 -45.95
CA PHE A 709 -1.45 -38.56 -45.95
C PHE A 709 -1.95 -38.13 -44.56
N VAL A 710 -1.08 -38.03 -43.56
CA VAL A 710 -1.41 -37.56 -42.20
C VAL A 710 -0.47 -36.43 -41.80
N TYR A 711 -1.05 -35.31 -41.34
CA TYR A 711 -0.37 -34.04 -41.13
C TYR A 711 -0.67 -33.47 -39.75
N LEU A 712 0.37 -33.03 -39.04
CA LEU A 712 0.25 -32.18 -37.87
C LEU A 712 -0.16 -30.77 -38.32
N THR A 713 -1.28 -30.26 -37.79
CA THR A 713 -1.84 -28.95 -38.16
C THR A 713 -1.78 -27.92 -37.02
N GLN A 714 -1.68 -28.37 -35.77
CA GLN A 714 -1.45 -27.49 -34.60
C GLN A 714 -0.81 -28.27 -33.45
N VAL A 715 0.08 -27.60 -32.70
CA VAL A 715 0.49 -27.97 -31.34
C VAL A 715 0.13 -26.81 -30.42
N ARG A 716 -0.41 -27.08 -29.24
CA ARG A 716 -0.69 -26.07 -28.20
C ARG A 716 -0.30 -26.55 -26.81
N GLY A 717 0.07 -25.63 -25.93
CA GLY A 717 0.37 -25.91 -24.53
C GLY A 717 0.03 -24.73 -23.63
N GLY A 718 -0.30 -25.00 -22.38
CA GLY A 718 -0.72 -23.99 -21.41
C GLY A 718 -0.34 -24.34 -19.98
N PHE A 719 -0.18 -23.30 -19.18
CA PHE A 719 0.07 -23.39 -17.74
C PHE A 719 -0.72 -22.29 -17.02
N LYS A 720 -1.39 -22.65 -15.92
CA LYS A 720 -2.19 -21.74 -15.09
C LYS A 720 -1.98 -22.07 -13.62
N VAL A 721 -2.02 -21.06 -12.74
CA VAL A 721 -1.81 -21.22 -11.29
C VAL A 721 -3.11 -21.08 -10.48
N ARG A 722 -4.04 -20.21 -10.89
CA ARG A 722 -5.27 -19.90 -10.12
C ARG A 722 -6.57 -20.27 -10.87
N PRO A 723 -7.62 -20.77 -10.17
CA PRO A 723 -7.66 -21.10 -8.74
C PRO A 723 -6.89 -22.38 -8.38
N GLU A 724 -6.67 -23.26 -9.36
CA GLU A 724 -5.95 -24.53 -9.23
C GLU A 724 -4.85 -24.61 -10.29
N THR A 725 -3.70 -25.20 -9.94
CA THR A 725 -2.56 -25.27 -10.85
C THR A 725 -2.85 -26.26 -11.97
N THR A 726 -2.88 -25.80 -13.22
CA THR A 726 -3.28 -26.58 -14.39
C THR A 726 -2.18 -26.55 -15.46
N PHE A 727 -1.83 -27.70 -15.99
CA PHE A 727 -1.02 -27.85 -17.20
C PHE A 727 -1.91 -28.39 -18.32
N SER A 728 -1.83 -27.83 -19.52
CA SER A 728 -2.51 -28.37 -20.71
C SER A 728 -1.53 -28.58 -21.86
N ALA A 729 -1.80 -29.60 -22.68
CA ALA A 729 -1.09 -29.90 -23.92
C ALA A 729 -2.07 -30.46 -24.93
N GLY A 730 -2.13 -29.87 -26.12
CA GLY A 730 -3.06 -30.26 -27.18
C GLY A 730 -2.38 -30.39 -28.55
N VAL A 731 -2.92 -31.28 -29.38
CA VAL A 731 -2.41 -31.55 -30.73
C VAL A 731 -3.58 -31.73 -31.68
N LYS A 732 -3.52 -31.05 -32.83
CA LYS A 732 -4.47 -31.23 -33.94
C LYS A 732 -3.78 -31.90 -35.12
N ILE A 733 -4.42 -32.93 -35.65
CA ILE A 733 -3.95 -33.73 -36.78
C ILE A 733 -5.03 -33.71 -37.86
N GLY A 734 -4.64 -33.55 -39.11
CA GLY A 734 -5.52 -33.72 -40.27
C GLY A 734 -5.04 -34.84 -41.18
N ALA A 735 -5.97 -35.58 -41.79
CA ALA A 735 -5.65 -36.64 -42.75
C ALA A 735 -6.40 -36.47 -44.07
N GLY A 736 -5.74 -36.87 -45.17
CA GLY A 736 -6.18 -36.69 -46.55
C GLY A 736 -5.44 -35.59 -47.30
N LEU A 737 -5.91 -35.27 -48.51
CA LEU A 737 -5.51 -34.08 -49.25
C LEU A 737 -6.48 -32.94 -48.90
N PRO A 738 -5.99 -31.70 -48.60
CA PRO A 738 -6.87 -30.60 -48.27
C PRO A 738 -7.86 -30.27 -49.39
N VAL A 739 -9.14 -30.17 -49.04
CA VAL A 739 -10.20 -29.67 -49.93
C VAL A 739 -10.53 -28.25 -49.49
N GLN A 740 -10.31 -27.27 -50.38
CA GLN A 740 -10.43 -25.84 -50.06
C GLN A 740 -9.60 -25.38 -48.84
N GLY A 741 -8.47 -26.05 -48.56
CA GLY A 741 -7.58 -25.75 -47.43
C GLY A 741 -7.96 -26.44 -46.11
N VAL A 742 -9.10 -27.14 -46.05
CA VAL A 742 -9.53 -27.93 -44.89
C VAL A 742 -9.17 -29.40 -45.11
N GLN A 743 -8.62 -30.06 -44.09
CA GLN A 743 -8.34 -31.49 -44.15
C GLN A 743 -9.64 -32.28 -44.01
N PRO A 744 -9.90 -33.29 -44.88
CA PRO A 744 -11.20 -33.97 -44.89
C PRO A 744 -11.46 -34.81 -43.65
N VAL A 745 -10.43 -35.26 -42.93
CA VAL A 745 -10.54 -35.80 -41.57
C VAL A 745 -9.70 -34.94 -40.64
N THR A 746 -10.25 -34.53 -39.49
CA THR A 746 -9.53 -33.83 -38.41
C THR A 746 -9.70 -34.58 -37.10
N ALA A 747 -8.62 -34.70 -36.33
CA ALA A 747 -8.61 -35.20 -34.97
C ALA A 747 -7.98 -34.13 -34.07
N ASP A 748 -8.64 -33.80 -32.97
CA ASP A 748 -8.18 -32.83 -31.97
C ASP A 748 -8.11 -33.54 -30.62
N GLY A 749 -6.95 -33.47 -29.97
CA GLY A 749 -6.71 -34.11 -28.68
C GLY A 749 -6.12 -33.14 -27.67
N GLU A 750 -6.60 -33.18 -26.44
CA GLU A 750 -6.15 -32.30 -25.36
C GLU A 750 -5.99 -33.07 -24.04
N ALA A 751 -4.81 -32.94 -23.44
CA ALA A 751 -4.49 -33.44 -22.12
C ALA A 751 -4.44 -32.29 -21.13
N MET A 752 -5.05 -32.47 -19.95
CA MET A 752 -5.00 -31.53 -18.82
C MET A 752 -4.56 -32.26 -17.55
N MET A 753 -3.71 -31.62 -16.75
CA MET A 753 -3.31 -32.07 -15.42
C MET A 753 -3.65 -30.95 -14.43
N ILE A 754 -4.47 -31.25 -13.43
CA ILE A 754 -5.03 -30.28 -12.47
C ILE A 754 -4.58 -30.66 -11.07
N PHE A 755 -3.97 -29.72 -10.36
CA PHE A 755 -3.45 -29.87 -9.01
C PHE A 755 -4.21 -28.91 -8.07
N PRO A 756 -5.28 -29.37 -7.40
CA PRO A 756 -6.04 -28.56 -6.47
C PRO A 756 -5.26 -28.31 -5.17
N ARG A 757 -5.60 -27.23 -4.45
CA ARG A 757 -4.97 -26.91 -3.16
C ARG A 757 -5.24 -27.94 -2.06
N SER A 758 -6.34 -28.68 -2.18
CA SER A 758 -6.70 -29.79 -1.30
C SER A 758 -7.55 -30.83 -2.05
N GLY A 759 -7.30 -32.11 -1.80
CA GLY A 759 -7.92 -33.22 -2.54
C GLY A 759 -6.99 -33.85 -3.58
N PRO A 760 -7.49 -34.83 -4.36
CA PRO A 760 -6.70 -35.54 -5.36
C PRO A 760 -6.41 -34.68 -6.59
N ALA A 761 -5.21 -34.83 -7.16
CA ALA A 761 -4.89 -34.28 -8.47
C ALA A 761 -5.65 -35.06 -9.56
N SER A 762 -5.97 -34.37 -10.65
CA SER A 762 -6.81 -34.88 -11.75
C SER A 762 -6.06 -34.86 -13.07
N PHE A 763 -6.14 -35.94 -13.84
CA PHE A 763 -5.63 -36.08 -15.19
C PHE A 763 -6.81 -36.28 -16.12
N GLN A 764 -6.96 -35.43 -17.13
CA GLN A 764 -8.07 -35.48 -18.07
C GLN A 764 -7.53 -35.51 -19.51
N LEU A 765 -8.12 -36.36 -20.34
CA LEU A 765 -7.85 -36.46 -21.77
C LEU A 765 -9.18 -36.27 -22.50
N HIS A 766 -9.22 -35.33 -23.44
CA HIS A 766 -10.35 -35.09 -24.33
C HIS A 766 -9.90 -35.36 -25.76
N GLY A 767 -10.75 -36.00 -26.55
CA GLY A 767 -10.50 -36.26 -27.96
C GLY A 767 -11.76 -36.09 -28.80
N SER A 768 -11.63 -35.49 -29.97
CA SER A 768 -12.68 -35.44 -30.98
C SER A 768 -12.16 -35.83 -32.36
N VAL A 769 -13.02 -36.40 -33.19
CA VAL A 769 -12.76 -36.72 -34.60
C VAL A 769 -13.90 -36.18 -35.44
N GLU A 770 -13.56 -35.47 -36.52
CA GLU A 770 -14.49 -34.90 -37.48
C GLU A 770 -14.16 -35.40 -38.90
N LEU A 771 -15.19 -35.53 -39.74
CA LEU A 771 -15.09 -35.81 -41.17
C LEU A 771 -15.85 -34.72 -41.91
N LEU A 772 -15.14 -33.93 -42.73
CA LEU A 772 -15.71 -32.81 -43.50
C LEU A 772 -16.51 -31.80 -42.62
N GLY A 773 -16.08 -31.60 -41.37
CA GLY A 773 -16.76 -30.74 -40.39
C GLY A 773 -17.94 -31.41 -39.65
N ILE A 774 -18.21 -32.70 -39.89
CA ILE A 774 -19.20 -33.49 -39.16
C ILE A 774 -18.50 -34.24 -38.04
N GLY A 775 -18.86 -33.99 -36.77
CA GLY A 775 -18.33 -34.73 -35.63
C GLY A 775 -18.73 -36.21 -35.69
N LEU A 776 -17.74 -37.10 -35.78
CA LEU A 776 -17.92 -38.55 -35.84
C LEU A 776 -17.76 -39.23 -34.49
N ALA A 777 -16.84 -38.73 -33.66
CA ALA A 777 -16.56 -39.28 -32.35
C ALA A 777 -16.09 -38.20 -31.37
N GLN A 778 -16.47 -38.37 -30.11
CA GLN A 778 -15.94 -37.65 -28.96
C GLN A 778 -15.63 -38.65 -27.85
N SER A 779 -14.54 -38.45 -27.12
CA SER A 779 -14.20 -39.24 -25.94
C SER A 779 -13.59 -38.37 -24.86
N THR A 780 -13.93 -38.69 -23.61
CA THR A 780 -13.25 -38.16 -22.43
C THR A 780 -12.73 -39.30 -21.57
N PHE A 781 -11.57 -39.08 -20.95
CA PHE A 781 -11.01 -39.94 -19.92
C PHE A 781 -10.55 -39.05 -18.77
N ARG A 782 -10.83 -39.48 -17.54
CA ARG A 782 -10.43 -38.82 -16.30
C ARG A 782 -9.83 -39.86 -15.35
N PHE A 783 -8.73 -39.50 -14.72
CA PHE A 783 -8.11 -40.25 -13.61
C PHE A 783 -7.79 -39.28 -12.48
N ASP A 784 -8.17 -39.61 -11.25
CA ASP A 784 -7.86 -38.86 -10.05
C ASP A 784 -6.95 -39.68 -9.13
N THR A 785 -6.03 -39.01 -8.43
CA THR A 785 -5.00 -39.68 -7.60
C THR A 785 -5.52 -40.35 -6.34
N ASP A 786 -6.82 -40.25 -6.04
CA ASP A 786 -7.52 -41.05 -5.01
C ASP A 786 -7.90 -42.47 -5.49
N GLY A 787 -7.54 -42.81 -6.74
CA GLY A 787 -7.81 -44.11 -7.33
C GLY A 787 -9.15 -44.19 -8.06
N TYR A 788 -9.84 -43.06 -8.27
CA TYR A 788 -11.00 -42.99 -9.13
C TYR A 788 -10.59 -42.74 -10.60
N ALA A 789 -11.16 -43.50 -11.53
CA ALA A 789 -11.09 -43.24 -12.96
C ALA A 789 -12.50 -43.25 -13.57
N SER A 790 -12.73 -42.45 -14.60
CA SER A 790 -13.93 -42.55 -15.44
C SER A 790 -13.61 -42.25 -16.88
N TYR A 791 -14.37 -42.83 -17.78
CA TYR A 791 -14.30 -42.55 -19.20
C TYR A 791 -15.69 -42.54 -19.81
N ASP A 792 -15.84 -41.76 -20.87
CA ASP A 792 -16.98 -41.80 -21.76
C ASP A 792 -16.54 -41.58 -23.20
N GLY A 793 -17.40 -42.00 -24.11
CA GLY A 793 -17.28 -41.63 -25.49
C GLY A 793 -18.54 -41.95 -26.25
N SER A 794 -18.74 -41.22 -27.34
CA SER A 794 -19.82 -41.47 -28.27
C SER A 794 -19.28 -41.38 -29.69
N THR A 795 -19.86 -42.17 -30.58
CA THR A 795 -19.70 -42.05 -32.02
C THR A 795 -21.06 -42.10 -32.68
N THR A 796 -21.23 -41.25 -33.70
CA THR A 796 -22.44 -41.15 -34.51
C THR A 796 -22.05 -41.12 -35.98
N LEU A 797 -22.64 -42.02 -36.76
CA LEU A 797 -22.47 -42.10 -38.20
C LEU A 797 -23.86 -42.06 -38.83
N ASP A 798 -24.11 -41.05 -39.68
CA ASP A 798 -25.31 -40.98 -40.51
C ASP A 798 -24.90 -40.87 -41.98
N LEU A 799 -25.26 -41.87 -42.77
CA LEU A 799 -25.03 -41.95 -44.22
C LEU A 799 -26.35 -42.00 -44.99
N GLY A 800 -27.46 -41.57 -44.37
CA GLY A 800 -28.81 -41.46 -44.93
C GLY A 800 -29.54 -42.80 -45.10
N ALA A 801 -28.92 -43.80 -45.73
CA ALA A 801 -29.49 -45.15 -45.87
C ALA A 801 -29.12 -46.09 -44.70
N VAL A 802 -28.06 -45.74 -43.97
CA VAL A 802 -27.57 -46.42 -42.76
C VAL A 802 -27.23 -45.33 -41.75
N SER A 803 -27.80 -45.44 -40.55
CA SER A 803 -27.39 -44.65 -39.40
C SER A 803 -27.02 -45.55 -38.23
N GLY A 804 -26.03 -45.16 -37.45
CA GLY A 804 -25.52 -45.91 -36.32
C GLY A 804 -24.96 -44.99 -35.26
N SER A 805 -25.22 -45.32 -34.00
CA SER A 805 -24.59 -44.69 -32.85
C SER A 805 -24.02 -45.76 -31.92
N ALA A 806 -22.89 -45.46 -31.30
CA ALA A 806 -22.38 -46.22 -30.19
C ALA A 806 -21.88 -45.28 -29.10
N SER A 807 -22.30 -45.50 -27.87
CA SER A 807 -21.75 -44.87 -26.68
C SER A 807 -21.12 -45.93 -25.80
N PHE A 808 -20.01 -45.57 -25.18
CA PHE A 808 -19.40 -46.34 -24.12
C PHE A 808 -19.14 -45.41 -22.93
N SER A 809 -19.24 -45.95 -21.73
CA SER A 809 -18.86 -45.24 -20.52
C SER A 809 -18.41 -46.22 -19.46
N GLY A 810 -17.70 -45.74 -18.44
CA GLY A 810 -17.33 -46.55 -17.31
C GLY A 810 -16.55 -45.81 -16.24
N PHE A 811 -16.36 -46.48 -15.13
CA PHE A 811 -15.59 -46.01 -13.99
C PHE A 811 -14.88 -47.15 -13.28
N ILE A 812 -13.84 -46.80 -12.54
CA ILE A 812 -13.10 -47.66 -11.60
C ILE A 812 -12.92 -46.83 -10.32
N ASP A 813 -13.28 -47.38 -9.17
CA ASP A 813 -13.00 -46.82 -7.85
C ASP A 813 -12.17 -47.84 -7.07
N ALA A 814 -10.85 -47.63 -7.05
CA ALA A 814 -9.92 -48.52 -6.36
C ALA A 814 -10.03 -48.44 -4.83
N THR A 815 -10.62 -47.37 -4.28
CA THR A 815 -10.81 -47.19 -2.84
C THR A 815 -12.00 -48.00 -2.33
N GLN A 816 -13.07 -48.10 -3.12
CA GLN A 816 -14.25 -48.91 -2.81
C GLN A 816 -14.20 -50.32 -3.41
N GLY A 817 -13.24 -50.61 -4.30
CA GLY A 817 -13.15 -51.88 -5.03
C GLY A 817 -14.26 -52.04 -6.08
N LEU A 818 -14.86 -50.94 -6.52
CA LEU A 818 -15.96 -50.93 -7.47
C LEU A 818 -15.46 -50.65 -8.88
N PHE A 819 -16.14 -51.21 -9.87
CA PHE A 819 -15.99 -50.82 -11.26
C PHE A 819 -17.28 -51.09 -12.02
N GLY A 820 -17.50 -50.34 -13.09
CA GLY A 820 -18.64 -50.51 -13.97
C GLY A 820 -18.32 -49.94 -15.35
N ALA A 821 -18.67 -50.67 -16.39
CA ALA A 821 -18.53 -50.25 -17.78
C ALA A 821 -19.79 -50.64 -18.55
N GLN A 822 -20.24 -49.76 -19.43
CA GLN A 822 -21.40 -49.96 -20.29
C GLN A 822 -21.03 -49.64 -21.74
N LEU A 823 -21.55 -50.43 -22.67
CA LEU A 823 -21.54 -50.19 -24.11
C LEU A 823 -23.00 -50.24 -24.59
N THR A 824 -23.45 -49.20 -25.28
CA THR A 824 -24.74 -49.17 -25.97
C THR A 824 -24.49 -48.82 -27.43
N ALA A 825 -24.80 -49.73 -28.35
CA ALA A 825 -24.75 -49.48 -29.79
C ALA A 825 -26.14 -49.72 -30.41
N GLY A 826 -26.56 -48.82 -31.28
CA GLY A 826 -27.81 -48.92 -32.03
C GLY A 826 -27.55 -48.64 -33.52
N GLY A 827 -28.05 -49.51 -34.38
CA GLY A 827 -27.94 -49.37 -35.83
C GLY A 827 -29.30 -49.48 -36.50
N GLN A 828 -29.54 -48.62 -37.48
CA GLN A 828 -30.71 -48.65 -38.35
C GLN A 828 -30.26 -48.75 -39.81
N ALA A 829 -30.65 -49.84 -40.47
CA ALA A 829 -30.41 -50.05 -41.90
C ALA A 829 -31.74 -50.03 -42.65
N CYS A 830 -31.90 -49.12 -43.61
CA CYS A 830 -33.17 -48.90 -44.31
C CYS A 830 -33.12 -49.43 -45.75
N GLY A 831 -33.87 -50.51 -46.01
CA GLY A 831 -33.95 -51.15 -47.33
C GLY A 831 -35.31 -50.94 -48.00
N SER A 832 -35.29 -50.79 -49.32
CA SER A 832 -36.47 -50.89 -50.17
C SER A 832 -36.62 -52.34 -50.64
N PHE A 833 -37.74 -52.98 -50.30
CA PHE A 833 -38.04 -54.35 -50.70
C PHE A 833 -39.17 -54.36 -51.72
N SER A 834 -39.05 -55.17 -52.77
CA SER A 834 -40.16 -55.49 -53.65
C SER A 834 -41.07 -56.54 -52.99
N ASP A 835 -42.37 -56.46 -53.28
CA ASP A 835 -43.32 -57.47 -52.84
C ASP A 835 -43.13 -58.81 -53.58
N ALA A 836 -43.86 -59.84 -53.17
CA ALA A 836 -43.81 -61.16 -53.81
C ALA A 836 -44.25 -61.17 -55.29
N ASN A 837 -44.77 -60.05 -55.82
CA ASN A 837 -45.20 -59.87 -57.20
C ASN A 837 -44.24 -58.98 -58.01
N GLY A 838 -43.12 -58.54 -57.41
CA GLY A 838 -42.13 -57.67 -58.06
C GLY A 838 -42.54 -56.20 -58.16
N GLN A 839 -43.59 -55.76 -57.46
CA GLN A 839 -43.95 -54.35 -57.35
C GLN A 839 -43.14 -53.70 -56.21
N PRO A 840 -42.63 -52.47 -56.38
CA PRO A 840 -41.94 -51.77 -55.30
C PRO A 840 -42.95 -51.31 -54.23
N GLU A 841 -42.83 -51.83 -53.00
CA GLU A 841 -43.54 -51.23 -51.85
C GLU A 841 -42.99 -49.82 -51.61
N ALA A 842 -43.86 -48.82 -51.48
CA ALA A 842 -43.48 -47.45 -51.13
C ALA A 842 -43.01 -47.30 -49.66
N THR A 843 -43.05 -48.37 -48.87
CA THR A 843 -42.64 -48.43 -47.47
C THR A 843 -41.21 -48.94 -47.34
N GLN A 844 -40.27 -47.99 -47.27
CA GLN A 844 -38.89 -48.23 -46.85
C GLN A 844 -38.89 -48.91 -45.47
N ARG A 845 -38.43 -50.17 -45.38
CA ARG A 845 -38.36 -50.90 -44.11
C ARG A 845 -36.98 -50.71 -43.51
N CYS A 846 -36.96 -50.16 -42.30
CA CYS A 846 -35.75 -49.98 -41.53
C CYS A 846 -35.69 -51.02 -40.44
N SER A 847 -34.71 -51.93 -40.50
CA SER A 847 -34.44 -52.87 -39.41
C SER A 847 -33.60 -52.18 -38.34
N LYS A 848 -34.00 -52.33 -37.07
CA LYS A 848 -33.25 -51.83 -35.92
C LYS A 848 -32.55 -52.97 -35.20
N GLY A 849 -31.23 -52.89 -35.13
CA GLY A 849 -30.40 -53.77 -34.31
C GLY A 849 -29.82 -52.99 -33.12
N GLY A 850 -29.91 -53.55 -31.92
CA GLY A 850 -29.29 -52.98 -30.73
C GLY A 850 -28.29 -53.95 -30.11
N LEU A 851 -27.18 -53.44 -29.58
CA LEU A 851 -26.28 -54.16 -28.69
C LEU A 851 -26.17 -53.37 -27.39
N GLN A 852 -26.42 -54.02 -26.26
CA GLN A 852 -26.14 -53.50 -24.94
C GLN A 852 -25.21 -54.48 -24.25
N ALA A 853 -24.11 -53.98 -23.68
CA ALA A 853 -23.26 -54.78 -22.82
C ALA A 853 -22.91 -53.98 -21.56
N ALA A 854 -22.81 -54.67 -20.44
CA ALA A 854 -22.42 -54.12 -19.16
C ALA A 854 -21.48 -55.08 -18.45
N VAL A 855 -20.48 -54.57 -17.75
CA VAL A 855 -19.59 -55.36 -16.90
C VAL A 855 -19.20 -54.55 -15.67
N SER A 856 -19.27 -55.15 -14.50
CA SER A 856 -19.09 -54.47 -13.21
C SER A 856 -18.63 -55.44 -12.13
N ASN A 857 -18.48 -54.98 -10.89
CA ASN A 857 -18.16 -55.86 -9.76
C ASN A 857 -19.29 -56.83 -9.35
N VAL A 858 -20.45 -56.83 -10.03
CA VAL A 858 -21.53 -57.83 -9.86
C VAL A 858 -21.40 -58.98 -10.87
N GLY A 859 -21.04 -58.67 -12.12
CA GLY A 859 -20.95 -59.65 -13.20
C GLY A 859 -20.73 -59.00 -14.56
N PHE A 860 -21.16 -59.69 -15.63
CA PHE A 860 -21.29 -59.11 -16.96
C PHE A 860 -22.58 -59.57 -17.66
N ALA A 861 -23.09 -58.73 -18.54
CA ALA A 861 -24.14 -59.06 -19.49
C ALA A 861 -23.83 -58.52 -20.89
N ALA A 862 -24.28 -59.24 -21.92
CA ALA A 862 -24.18 -58.83 -23.32
C ALA A 862 -25.46 -59.26 -24.07
N CYS A 863 -26.34 -58.30 -24.32
CA CYS A 863 -27.66 -58.48 -24.91
C CYS A 863 -27.73 -57.89 -26.32
N ALA A 864 -28.21 -58.67 -27.28
CA ALA A 864 -28.57 -58.23 -28.62
C ALA A 864 -30.09 -58.07 -28.75
N GLY A 865 -30.53 -56.88 -29.15
CA GLY A 865 -31.91 -56.57 -29.49
C GLY A 865 -32.21 -56.97 -30.94
N LEU A 866 -33.26 -57.77 -31.11
CA LEU A 866 -33.74 -58.30 -32.39
C LEU A 866 -35.21 -57.92 -32.58
N GLU A 867 -35.57 -57.39 -33.75
CA GLU A 867 -36.97 -57.23 -34.15
C GLU A 867 -37.54 -58.59 -34.57
N THR A 868 -38.49 -59.13 -33.81
CA THR A 868 -39.15 -60.41 -34.11
C THR A 868 -40.60 -60.19 -34.58
N PRO A 869 -41.23 -61.17 -35.26
CA PRO A 869 -42.63 -61.05 -35.69
C PRO A 869 -43.67 -60.84 -34.58
N VAL A 870 -43.29 -61.01 -33.31
CA VAL A 870 -44.15 -60.83 -32.13
C VAL A 870 -43.76 -59.63 -31.26
N GLY A 871 -42.77 -58.84 -31.67
CA GLY A 871 -42.26 -57.65 -30.95
C GLY A 871 -40.74 -57.61 -30.86
N PRO A 872 -40.16 -56.54 -30.30
CA PRO A 872 -38.74 -56.50 -29.98
C PRO A 872 -38.42 -57.54 -28.89
N ALA A 873 -37.35 -58.30 -29.08
CA ALA A 873 -36.86 -59.26 -28.10
C ALA A 873 -35.35 -59.11 -27.91
N THR A 874 -34.87 -59.33 -26.69
CA THR A 874 -33.44 -59.34 -26.36
C THR A 874 -32.97 -60.77 -26.08
N ILE A 875 -31.85 -61.17 -26.68
CA ILE A 875 -31.18 -62.43 -26.39
C ILE A 875 -29.71 -62.16 -26.09
N GLY A 876 -29.12 -62.88 -25.15
CA GLY A 876 -27.74 -62.63 -24.77
C GLY A 876 -27.23 -63.55 -23.68
N ILE A 877 -26.18 -63.11 -23.00
CA ILE A 877 -25.55 -63.81 -21.88
C ILE A 877 -25.59 -62.88 -20.66
N GLU A 878 -25.97 -63.41 -19.50
CA GLU A 878 -25.97 -62.74 -18.19
C GLU A 878 -25.25 -63.64 -17.17
N GLN A 879 -24.18 -63.16 -16.55
CA GLN A 879 -23.34 -63.96 -15.68
C GLN A 879 -22.85 -63.15 -14.47
N LYS A 880 -23.30 -63.52 -13.26
CA LYS A 880 -22.77 -62.96 -12.01
C LYS A 880 -21.46 -63.64 -11.62
N TRP A 881 -20.59 -62.93 -10.92
CA TRP A 881 -19.32 -63.50 -10.45
C TRP A 881 -19.49 -64.52 -9.33
N GLU A 882 -20.54 -64.37 -8.50
CA GLU A 882 -20.84 -65.29 -7.39
C GLU A 882 -21.24 -66.70 -7.86
N ASP A 883 -21.81 -66.81 -9.07
CA ASP A 883 -22.17 -68.09 -9.71
C ASP A 883 -20.97 -68.78 -10.40
N LEU A 884 -19.80 -68.14 -10.48
CA LEU A 884 -18.60 -68.69 -11.09
C LEU A 884 -17.62 -69.20 -10.04
N GLU A 885 -17.59 -70.52 -9.84
CA GLU A 885 -16.55 -71.14 -9.02
C GLU A 885 -15.14 -70.86 -9.63
N PRO A 886 -14.10 -70.61 -8.80
CA PRO A 886 -12.75 -70.34 -9.29
C PRO A 886 -12.16 -71.44 -10.21
N LEU A 887 -12.64 -72.68 -10.07
CA LEU A 887 -12.25 -73.81 -10.89
C LEU A 887 -12.79 -73.73 -12.34
N VAL A 888 -13.94 -73.07 -12.53
CA VAL A 888 -14.58 -72.84 -13.84
C VAL A 888 -13.75 -71.87 -14.68
N LEU A 889 -13.29 -70.77 -14.07
CA LEU A 889 -12.41 -69.78 -14.72
C LEU A 889 -11.06 -70.37 -15.17
N ALA A 890 -10.54 -71.38 -14.45
CA ALA A 890 -9.28 -72.04 -14.77
C ALA A 890 -9.38 -73.11 -15.89
N SER A 891 -10.60 -73.44 -16.35
CA SER A 891 -10.85 -74.56 -17.25
C SER A 891 -11.73 -74.12 -18.44
N PRO A 892 -11.15 -73.88 -19.64
CA PRO A 892 -11.90 -73.40 -20.80
C PRO A 892 -13.16 -74.22 -21.18
N PRO A 893 -13.17 -75.56 -21.05
CA PRO A 893 -14.39 -76.34 -21.26
C PRO A 893 -15.49 -76.02 -20.22
N LEU A 894 -15.13 -75.90 -18.93
CA LEU A 894 -16.11 -75.57 -17.88
C LEU A 894 -16.62 -74.14 -18.05
N LEU A 895 -15.74 -73.19 -18.39
CA LEU A 895 -16.13 -71.82 -18.71
C LEU A 895 -17.10 -71.77 -19.91
N THR A 896 -16.87 -72.59 -20.94
CA THR A 896 -17.80 -72.66 -22.09
C THR A 896 -19.16 -73.23 -21.68
N PHE A 897 -19.21 -74.24 -20.81
CA PHE A 897 -20.47 -74.74 -20.27
C PHE A 897 -21.19 -73.71 -19.41
N ALA A 898 -20.47 -72.98 -18.53
CA ALA A 898 -21.04 -71.92 -17.71
C ALA A 898 -21.64 -70.78 -18.56
N LEU A 899 -20.93 -70.34 -19.61
CA LEU A 899 -21.40 -69.34 -20.57
C LEU A 899 -22.64 -69.80 -21.37
N ILE A 900 -22.78 -71.11 -21.62
CA ILE A 900 -23.98 -71.68 -22.27
C ILE A 900 -25.17 -71.71 -21.30
N SER A 901 -24.96 -72.00 -20.02
CA SER A 901 -26.02 -71.90 -19.00
C SER A 901 -26.43 -70.47 -18.67
N ALA A 902 -25.55 -69.50 -18.93
CA ALA A 902 -25.77 -68.07 -18.74
C ALA A 902 -26.56 -67.38 -19.87
N VAL A 903 -27.09 -68.14 -20.86
CA VAL A 903 -27.90 -67.56 -21.95
C VAL A 903 -29.28 -67.14 -21.43
N ALA A 904 -29.61 -65.85 -21.56
CA ALA A 904 -30.84 -65.23 -21.07
C ALA A 904 -31.81 -64.80 -22.19
N PHE A 905 -33.11 -64.95 -21.94
CA PHE A 905 -34.20 -64.50 -22.82
C PHE A 905 -35.49 -64.21 -22.02
N PRO A 906 -35.97 -62.95 -21.93
CA PRO A 906 -35.30 -61.74 -22.40
C PRO A 906 -33.97 -61.52 -21.68
N CYS A 907 -33.00 -60.92 -22.37
CA CYS A 907 -31.72 -60.49 -21.79
C CYS A 907 -31.82 -59.04 -21.30
N ASP A 908 -31.37 -58.74 -20.09
CA ASP A 908 -31.30 -57.40 -19.50
C ASP A 908 -29.87 -57.07 -19.01
N THR A 909 -29.44 -55.83 -19.22
CA THR A 909 -28.17 -55.32 -18.68
C THR A 909 -28.34 -54.56 -17.36
N GLY A 910 -29.59 -54.29 -16.93
CA GLY A 910 -29.93 -53.44 -15.79
C GLY A 910 -29.27 -53.85 -14.47
N GLU A 911 -29.25 -55.14 -14.12
CA GLU A 911 -28.61 -55.61 -12.88
C GLU A 911 -27.07 -55.46 -12.88
N PHE A 912 -26.47 -55.33 -14.06
CA PHE A 912 -25.02 -55.24 -14.24
C PHE A 912 -24.53 -53.78 -14.39
N ILE A 913 -25.43 -52.83 -14.65
CA ILE A 913 -25.16 -51.39 -14.70
C ILE A 913 -25.22 -50.82 -13.27
N ILE A 914 -24.05 -50.69 -12.65
CA ILE A 914 -23.91 -50.02 -11.36
C ILE A 914 -23.69 -48.52 -11.63
N PRO A 915 -24.47 -47.61 -11.01
CA PRO A 915 -24.20 -46.18 -11.14
C PRO A 915 -22.83 -45.84 -10.51
N PRO A 916 -22.03 -44.94 -11.11
CA PRO A 916 -20.80 -44.48 -10.46
C PRO A 916 -21.13 -43.92 -9.08
N PRO A 917 -20.33 -44.22 -8.04
CA PRO A 917 -20.60 -43.74 -6.69
C PRO A 917 -20.69 -42.21 -6.72
N ARG A 918 -21.83 -41.67 -6.28
CA ARG A 918 -22.00 -40.21 -6.21
C ARG A 918 -20.90 -39.65 -5.32
N ARG A 919 -19.98 -38.87 -5.90
CA ARG A 919 -19.06 -38.05 -5.11
C ARG A 919 -19.89 -37.25 -4.12
N LEU A 920 -19.51 -37.32 -2.85
CA LEU A 920 -19.87 -36.30 -1.89
C LEU A 920 -19.18 -35.01 -2.33
N GLN A 921 -19.84 -34.25 -3.22
CA GLN A 921 -19.50 -32.86 -3.50
C GLN A 921 -19.85 -32.02 -2.25
N GLY A 922 -18.99 -32.14 -1.24
CA GLY A 922 -19.16 -31.53 0.07
C GLY A 922 -17.99 -31.92 0.97
N HIS A 923 -17.36 -30.92 1.59
CA HIS A 923 -16.11 -31.02 2.34
C HIS A 923 -16.24 -31.79 3.66
N GLY A 924 -16.65 -33.06 3.63
CA GLY A 924 -16.99 -33.80 4.84
C GLY A 924 -17.12 -35.32 4.71
N ARG A 925 -16.00 -36.03 4.59
CA ARG A 925 -15.60 -37.08 5.56
C ARG A 925 -14.23 -37.69 5.25
N VAL A 926 -13.37 -37.71 6.27
CA VAL A 926 -12.17 -38.55 6.43
C VAL A 926 -11.31 -38.74 5.17
N ALA A 927 -10.67 -37.65 4.73
CA ALA A 927 -9.38 -37.80 4.08
C ALA A 927 -8.40 -38.41 5.10
N ARG A 928 -7.94 -39.65 4.88
CA ARG A 928 -6.68 -40.13 5.48
C ARG A 928 -5.48 -39.47 4.76
N ALA A 929 -5.46 -38.15 4.77
CA ALA A 929 -4.26 -37.38 4.50
C ALA A 929 -3.44 -37.37 5.80
N ILE A 930 -2.56 -38.36 5.97
CA ILE A 930 -1.58 -38.34 7.04
C ILE A 930 -0.54 -37.29 6.68
N ALA A 931 -0.82 -36.04 7.06
CA ALA A 931 0.24 -35.06 7.26
C ALA A 931 1.06 -35.52 8.47
N ALA A 932 2.35 -35.74 8.28
CA ALA A 932 3.24 -36.17 9.37
C ALA A 932 3.32 -35.05 10.42
N GLY A 933 2.85 -35.33 11.65
CA GLY A 933 3.00 -34.43 12.80
C GLY A 933 1.70 -34.04 13.54
N GLY A 934 0.51 -34.41 13.06
CA GLY A 934 -0.74 -34.11 13.77
C GLY A 934 -1.10 -35.15 14.83
N THR A 935 -1.27 -34.74 16.09
CA THR A 935 -1.81 -35.59 17.17
C THR A 935 -3.33 -35.71 17.06
N ALA A 936 -3.87 -36.92 17.20
CA ALA A 936 -5.31 -37.19 17.15
C ALA A 936 -5.79 -37.84 18.45
N TYR A 937 -7.02 -37.54 18.86
CA TYR A 937 -7.66 -38.07 20.07
C TYR A 937 -9.06 -38.59 19.76
N ASP A 938 -9.42 -39.74 20.34
CA ASP A 938 -10.73 -40.36 20.19
C ASP A 938 -11.76 -39.72 21.12
N LEU A 939 -12.94 -39.36 20.58
CA LEU A 939 -14.05 -38.79 21.34
C LEU A 939 -15.28 -39.71 21.32
N PRO A 940 -16.09 -39.76 22.40
CA PRO A 940 -17.34 -40.51 22.44
C PRO A 940 -18.34 -40.08 21.36
N ALA A 941 -19.01 -41.05 20.74
CA ALA A 941 -19.97 -40.81 19.68
C ALA A 941 -21.19 -39.99 20.17
N GLY A 942 -21.58 -38.97 19.40
CA GLY A 942 -22.77 -38.16 19.63
C GLY A 942 -22.51 -36.74 20.17
N LEU A 943 -21.25 -36.41 20.52
CA LEU A 943 -20.87 -35.05 20.90
C LEU A 943 -20.62 -34.17 19.66
N PRO A 944 -20.97 -32.87 19.69
CA PRO A 944 -20.60 -31.93 18.63
C PRO A 944 -19.09 -31.65 18.66
N THR A 945 -18.41 -31.84 17.54
CA THR A 945 -16.97 -31.64 17.38
C THR A 945 -16.67 -30.49 16.42
N ALA A 946 -15.67 -29.66 16.72
CA ALA A 946 -15.19 -28.59 15.84
C ALA A 946 -13.68 -28.73 15.57
N THR A 947 -13.21 -28.27 14.40
CA THR A 947 -11.82 -28.41 13.94
C THR A 947 -11.04 -27.10 13.99
N VAL A 948 -9.72 -27.23 14.01
CA VAL A 948 -8.84 -26.52 14.93
C VAL A 948 -7.56 -26.08 14.14
N ARG A 949 -7.14 -24.78 14.07
CA ARG A 949 -5.81 -24.24 13.66
C ARG A 949 -5.26 -23.08 14.58
N LEU A 950 -4.14 -23.25 15.31
CA LEU A 950 -3.49 -22.26 16.23
C LEU A 950 -2.20 -21.76 15.58
N ASP A 951 -1.96 -20.46 15.58
CA ASP A 951 -0.74 -19.84 15.08
C ASP A 951 -0.06 -19.02 16.19
N GLY A 952 1.23 -19.22 16.40
CA GLY A 952 2.02 -18.52 17.42
C GLY A 952 3.41 -18.13 16.89
N VAL A 953 3.88 -16.94 17.25
CA VAL A 953 5.13 -16.36 16.74
C VAL A 953 6.27 -16.58 17.74
N GLY A 954 6.66 -17.83 17.94
CA GLY A 954 7.77 -18.18 18.84
C GLY A 954 8.03 -19.69 18.95
N PRO A 955 9.24 -20.10 19.39
CA PRO A 955 9.64 -21.52 19.47
C PRO A 955 9.05 -22.29 20.68
N GLY A 956 8.35 -21.62 21.59
CA GLY A 956 7.56 -22.25 22.65
C GLY A 956 6.09 -22.33 22.25
N GLY A 957 5.53 -23.55 22.18
CA GLY A 957 4.14 -23.77 21.81
C GLY A 957 3.13 -23.33 22.89
N ALA A 958 1.90 -23.04 22.47
CA ALA A 958 0.81 -22.69 23.38
C ALA A 958 0.23 -23.92 24.10
N GLU A 959 -0.06 -23.75 25.39
CA GLU A 959 -0.70 -24.77 26.24
C GLU A 959 -2.23 -24.61 26.21
N VAL A 960 -2.98 -25.72 26.16
CA VAL A 960 -4.44 -25.71 25.98
C VAL A 960 -5.10 -26.76 26.88
N SER A 961 -5.97 -26.30 27.77
CA SER A 961 -6.95 -27.13 28.49
C SER A 961 -8.36 -26.86 27.97
N VAL A 962 -9.24 -27.86 28.05
CA VAL A 962 -10.66 -27.71 27.68
C VAL A 962 -11.54 -28.01 28.87
N THR A 963 -12.39 -27.03 29.22
CA THR A 963 -13.31 -27.11 30.36
C THR A 963 -14.75 -27.13 29.86
N ALA A 964 -15.56 -28.02 30.42
CA ALA A 964 -17.00 -28.08 30.17
C ALA A 964 -17.72 -26.86 30.78
N PRO A 965 -18.95 -26.52 30.33
CA PRO A 965 -19.69 -25.33 30.80
C PRO A 965 -20.03 -25.32 32.30
N ASP A 966 -19.89 -26.46 32.99
CA ASP A 966 -20.06 -26.61 34.44
C ASP A 966 -18.76 -26.44 35.25
N GLY A 967 -17.64 -26.14 34.58
CA GLY A 967 -16.32 -25.97 35.19
C GLY A 967 -15.48 -27.26 35.26
N THR A 968 -15.96 -28.39 34.73
CA THR A 968 -15.22 -29.65 34.76
C THR A 968 -14.15 -29.69 33.67
N GLU A 969 -12.88 -29.87 34.02
CA GLU A 969 -11.81 -30.04 33.03
C GLU A 969 -11.94 -31.39 32.31
N VAL A 970 -11.93 -31.36 30.98
CA VAL A 970 -12.12 -32.54 30.11
C VAL A 970 -10.77 -33.13 29.69
N PHE A 971 -9.73 -32.29 29.57
CA PHE A 971 -8.32 -32.71 29.47
C PHE A 971 -7.36 -31.54 29.76
N GLY A 972 -6.18 -31.89 30.30
CA GLY A 972 -5.09 -30.97 30.69
C GLY A 972 -3.69 -31.63 30.52
N PRO A 973 -2.60 -30.88 30.77
CA PRO A 973 -1.28 -31.16 30.18
C PRO A 973 -0.40 -32.12 31.00
N ASP A 974 -0.24 -33.35 30.52
CA ASP A 974 0.77 -34.29 31.03
C ASP A 974 1.36 -35.19 29.90
N ALA A 975 1.89 -34.58 28.81
CA ALA A 975 2.98 -35.13 27.98
C ALA A 975 3.35 -34.29 26.74
N ALA A 976 4.64 -33.89 26.67
CA ALA A 976 5.50 -33.67 25.49
C ALA A 976 5.11 -32.65 24.37
N PRO A 977 6.08 -31.90 23.80
CA PRO A 977 5.81 -30.76 22.91
C PRO A 977 5.68 -31.12 21.42
N GLY A 978 4.80 -30.41 20.71
CA GLY A 978 4.95 -30.13 19.27
C GLY A 978 3.84 -30.61 18.32
N ALA A 979 2.67 -29.95 18.32
CA ALA A 979 1.72 -29.88 17.19
C ALA A 979 0.73 -28.70 17.42
N SER A 980 0.24 -28.03 16.36
CA SER A 980 -0.58 -26.80 16.48
C SER A 980 -2.00 -26.90 15.87
N THR A 981 -3.01 -26.43 16.61
CA THR A 981 -4.45 -26.49 16.25
C THR A 981 -5.38 -25.64 17.22
N ALA A 982 -6.26 -24.70 16.73
CA ALA A 982 -7.27 -23.81 17.43
C ALA A 982 -8.70 -23.73 16.81
N VAL A 983 -9.74 -23.88 17.62
CA VAL A 983 -11.15 -23.67 17.21
C VAL A 983 -11.59 -22.23 17.45
N ARG A 984 -12.61 -21.76 16.72
CA ARG A 984 -13.57 -20.82 17.33
C ARG A 984 -15.00 -21.36 17.29
N VAL A 985 -15.69 -21.14 18.41
CA VAL A 985 -17.08 -21.51 18.71
C VAL A 985 -18.01 -20.35 18.29
N PRO A 986 -19.30 -20.58 17.97
CA PRO A 986 -20.08 -19.61 17.20
C PRO A 986 -20.42 -18.30 17.93
N GLY A 987 -20.21 -17.20 17.21
CA GLY A 987 -21.08 -16.03 17.17
C GLY A 987 -21.31 -15.73 15.69
#